data_AF-A0A350ITV8-F1
#
_entry.id   AF-A0A350ITV8-F1
#
_cell.length_a   1.000
_cell.length_b   1.000
_cell.length_c   1.000
_cell.angle_alpha   90.00
_cell.angle_beta   90.00
_cell.angle_gamma   90.00
#
_symmetry.space_group_name_H-M   'P 1'
#
loop_
_entity.id
_entity.type
_entity.pdbx_description
1 polymer ?
#
loop_
_entity_poly.entity_id
_entity_poly.type
_entity_poly.pdbx_seq_one_letter_code
_entity_poly.pdbx_strand_id
1 'polypeptide(L)'
;MRLLGTRRANLRRHSRLGFGPGLGIVAILTGAAGLAAGTSASAAFQAPTYNSTIGGPGSAFVYPFGMAWDPTTFTQGATEYDGTLLVDDYNNYDIKRFAADGTWLATYGSKGTGPGQFWEQPSGIAVDPTNGDFVVAFAFDGYGYMEFTQGGTWIRTVTVPDQAAWYAPFIAISPITEDVYLVQSTGLAKTAPNVVYMFDSSGNALGEFGTNDSTTNTAKSCAAGQFGLIRGIDLDASGNVYVNDVSNHCIQEFTGNGTFITYFGTKAQLSANTRGIGIDRANNVLYVADSAKQWIEAFSIAPGSNFGHYDGTIGTPGSTVGDSCGGGGELDGPRDAVAGPDGTVYVSDYTCWTVDTYNPLSASGDPGAFVASFSGPPPPDGLFNMPVGVAVSPLDGTVYVTDSFNQRIEEFDGLETAGTASGTFVQTWGSRLPVLSAPFALDYPRGVAIDPNNGNVWISDTRSGYVKEYTVSGVSEATATVTFDTDFGGQGVPPWYLFYSDGISIGPDGTLYVPDSGYGYFDVITQTGTVEAQFPCGILKGQPSVFNGCPTATFDPANGYIYAASINQGVVDVLNPANPLDPLVTTIGSGTLGEPFGVALSGSTLYVTDSTKNRVSEFSIGTGGAGTYLGSFGSKGTGNGDLSRPLGVATDSAGDIYVVDYGNNRVEVFTP
;
A
#
# COMPACT_ATOMS: atom_id res chain seq x y z
N MET A 1 -39.23 17.88 -27.54
CA MET A 1 -40.35 18.55 -28.24
C MET A 1 -41.54 17.57 -28.32
N ARG A 2 -42.74 18.00 -27.90
CA ARG A 2 -44.09 17.34 -27.93
C ARG A 2 -44.45 16.19 -26.95
N LEU A 3 -44.98 16.64 -25.80
CA LEU A 3 -46.25 16.30 -25.11
C LEU A 3 -47.16 15.13 -25.58
N LEU A 4 -47.64 14.36 -24.58
CA LEU A 4 -49.06 14.06 -24.18
C LEU A 4 -48.98 13.03 -23.02
N GLY A 5 -49.61 13.09 -21.83
CA GLY A 5 -50.67 13.92 -21.28
C GLY A 5 -51.83 13.04 -20.78
N THR A 6 -52.02 12.89 -19.45
CA THR A 6 -53.29 12.77 -18.67
C THR A 6 -52.96 12.26 -17.25
N ARG A 7 -53.00 13.05 -16.17
CA ARG A 7 -54.10 13.67 -15.36
C ARG A 7 -54.94 12.71 -14.49
N ARG A 8 -54.77 12.89 -13.17
CA ARG A 8 -55.75 13.12 -12.04
C ARG A 8 -55.29 12.28 -10.83
N ALA A 9 -55.41 12.64 -9.55
CA ALA A 9 -55.78 13.82 -8.74
C ALA A 9 -55.63 13.35 -7.25
N ASN A 10 -54.86 14.00 -6.37
CA ASN A 10 -55.33 14.88 -5.26
C ASN A 10 -56.33 14.19 -4.27
N LEU A 11 -56.21 14.16 -2.93
CA LEU A 11 -55.74 15.16 -1.96
C LEU A 11 -55.57 14.57 -0.53
N ARG A 12 -54.55 15.12 0.15
CA ARG A 12 -54.33 15.45 1.59
C ARG A 12 -55.49 15.31 2.62
N ARG A 13 -55.13 14.95 3.87
CA ARG A 13 -55.04 15.80 5.12
C ARG A 13 -54.76 14.91 6.36
N HIS A 14 -53.72 15.22 7.17
CA HIS A 14 -53.76 15.84 8.53
C HIS A 14 -54.82 15.22 9.49
N SER A 15 -54.60 14.83 10.76
CA SER A 15 -53.77 15.41 11.83
C SER A 15 -53.87 14.60 13.15
N ARG A 16 -52.77 14.57 13.93
CA ARG A 16 -52.58 14.74 15.41
C ARG A 16 -53.51 14.10 16.49
N LEU A 17 -52.79 13.54 17.48
CA LEU A 17 -52.94 13.58 18.97
C LEU A 17 -54.02 12.76 19.71
N GLY A 18 -53.61 12.14 20.82
CA GLY A 18 -54.42 12.06 22.05
C GLY A 18 -54.26 10.81 22.92
N PHE A 19 -53.55 10.95 24.05
CA PHE A 19 -53.49 10.03 25.20
C PHE A 19 -54.84 9.90 25.95
N GLY A 20 -55.11 8.75 26.57
CA GLY A 20 -56.08 8.63 27.68
C GLY A 20 -56.48 7.19 28.06
N PRO A 21 -56.85 6.89 29.32
CA PRO A 21 -56.52 5.63 30.00
C PRO A 21 -57.72 4.73 30.38
N GLY A 22 -57.42 3.46 30.74
CA GLY A 22 -58.03 2.80 31.91
C GLY A 22 -59.10 1.70 31.69
N LEU A 23 -59.04 0.72 32.61
CA LEU A 23 -59.98 -0.38 32.94
C LEU A 23 -59.77 -1.65 32.08
N GLY A 24 -59.44 -2.83 32.62
CA GLY A 24 -59.61 -3.37 33.97
C GLY A 24 -60.53 -4.59 33.90
N ILE A 25 -59.97 -5.79 33.63
CA ILE A 25 -60.68 -7.06 33.82
C ILE A 25 -59.76 -8.01 34.59
N VAL A 26 -60.21 -8.36 35.78
CA VAL A 26 -59.68 -9.40 36.66
C VAL A 26 -60.09 -10.75 36.10
N ALA A 27 -59.12 -11.64 35.85
CA ALA A 27 -59.35 -13.07 35.71
C ALA A 27 -58.42 -13.80 36.68
N ILE A 28 -59.02 -14.37 37.72
CA ILE A 28 -58.38 -15.31 38.64
C ILE A 28 -58.27 -16.64 37.91
N LEU A 29 -57.04 -17.11 37.65
CA LEU A 29 -56.77 -18.51 37.35
C LEU A 29 -55.61 -19.00 38.21
N THR A 30 -55.90 -20.15 38.82
CA THR A 30 -55.18 -20.88 39.86
C THR A 30 -53.79 -21.34 39.41
N GLY A 31 -52.87 -21.37 40.38
CA GLY A 31 -51.45 -21.63 40.16
C GLY A 31 -51.09 -23.02 39.63
N ALA A 32 -50.02 -23.03 38.85
CA ALA A 32 -49.07 -24.13 38.76
C ALA A 32 -47.69 -23.53 39.08
N ALA A 33 -47.02 -24.06 40.09
CA ALA A 33 -45.68 -23.66 40.48
C ALA A 33 -44.70 -24.06 39.37
N GLY A 34 -44.35 -23.11 38.50
CA GLY A 34 -43.17 -23.20 37.64
C GLY A 34 -41.96 -22.71 38.41
N LEU A 35 -40.92 -23.54 38.53
CA LEU A 35 -39.59 -23.12 38.96
C LEU A 35 -39.17 -21.92 38.12
N ALA A 36 -39.02 -20.76 38.76
CA ALA A 36 -38.38 -19.61 38.15
C ALA A 36 -36.91 -19.98 37.94
N ALA A 37 -36.56 -20.33 36.69
CA ALA A 37 -35.19 -20.24 36.23
C ALA A 37 -34.77 -18.79 36.43
N GLY A 38 -33.83 -18.57 37.35
CA GLY A 38 -33.21 -17.27 37.51
C GLY A 38 -32.57 -16.92 36.17
N THR A 39 -33.13 -15.95 35.47
CA THR A 39 -32.43 -15.25 34.41
C THR A 39 -31.33 -14.46 35.10
N SER A 40 -30.16 -15.07 35.26
CA SER A 40 -28.92 -14.34 35.41
C SER A 40 -28.81 -13.45 34.18
N ALA A 41 -29.10 -12.15 34.34
CA ALA A 41 -28.81 -11.15 33.33
C ALA A 41 -27.33 -11.31 32.96
N SER A 42 -27.03 -11.46 31.67
CA SER A 42 -25.65 -11.42 31.20
C SER A 42 -25.04 -10.12 31.72
N ALA A 43 -23.81 -10.19 32.23
CA ALA A 43 -23.08 -8.98 32.62
C ALA A 43 -23.11 -7.99 31.44
N ALA A 44 -23.35 -6.71 31.75
CA ALA A 44 -23.29 -5.67 30.74
C ALA A 44 -21.87 -5.63 30.16
N PHE A 45 -21.74 -5.49 28.85
CA PHE A 45 -20.44 -5.31 28.21
C PHE A 45 -19.68 -4.15 28.85
N GLN A 46 -18.43 -4.40 29.20
CA GLN A 46 -17.48 -3.41 29.65
C GLN A 46 -16.38 -3.36 28.60
N ALA A 47 -16.18 -2.17 28.01
CA ALA A 47 -15.12 -1.99 27.03
C ALA A 47 -13.76 -2.06 27.74
N PRO A 48 -12.78 -2.76 27.14
CA PRO A 48 -11.38 -2.70 27.56
C PRO A 48 -10.87 -1.26 27.62
N THR A 49 -9.95 -0.99 28.54
CA THR A 49 -9.33 0.33 28.68
C THR A 49 -8.01 0.39 27.94
N TYR A 50 -7.77 1.47 27.20
CA TYR A 50 -6.46 1.75 26.62
C TYR A 50 -5.37 1.73 27.70
N ASN A 51 -4.26 1.07 27.41
CA ASN A 51 -3.10 0.94 28.29
C ASN A 51 -1.90 1.72 27.72
N SER A 52 -1.41 1.29 26.56
CA SER A 52 -0.17 1.79 25.95
C SER A 52 -0.18 1.67 24.43
N THR A 53 0.86 2.21 23.80
CA THR A 53 1.10 2.11 22.36
C THR A 53 2.52 1.57 22.16
N ILE A 54 2.67 0.59 21.26
CA ILE A 54 3.96 0.07 20.81
C ILE A 54 4.25 0.62 19.41
N GLY A 55 5.45 1.17 19.26
CA GLY A 55 5.96 1.75 18.02
C GLY A 55 5.21 2.99 17.54
N GLY A 56 5.24 3.21 16.23
CA GLY A 56 4.70 4.39 15.56
C GLY A 56 5.19 4.47 14.11
N PRO A 57 4.81 5.49 13.33
CA PRO A 57 5.20 5.58 11.93
C PRO A 57 6.72 5.70 11.73
N GLY A 58 7.30 4.82 10.90
CA GLY A 58 8.69 4.87 10.47
C GLY A 58 8.91 4.13 9.15
N SER A 59 8.98 4.88 8.05
CA SER A 59 9.33 4.37 6.72
C SER A 59 10.78 4.70 6.37
N ALA A 60 11.36 3.96 5.43
CA ALA A 60 12.77 4.14 5.08
C ALA A 60 13.12 3.86 3.63
N PHE A 61 12.57 2.79 3.06
CA PHE A 61 12.70 2.56 1.63
C PHE A 61 12.03 3.69 0.89
N VAL A 62 12.70 4.23 -0.12
CA VAL A 62 12.05 5.08 -1.10
C VAL A 62 11.42 4.18 -2.15
N TYR A 63 10.18 4.45 -2.50
CA TYR A 63 9.49 3.83 -3.64
C TYR A 63 9.50 4.82 -4.80
N PRO A 64 10.66 5.03 -5.45
CA PRO A 64 10.84 6.13 -6.37
C PRO A 64 9.93 5.94 -7.57
N PHE A 65 9.12 6.95 -7.86
CA PHE A 65 8.19 6.90 -8.98
C PHE A 65 8.45 8.09 -9.92
N GLY A 66 7.84 9.24 -9.66
CA GLY A 66 8.15 10.50 -10.36
C GLY A 66 9.40 11.14 -9.77
N MET A 67 10.19 11.81 -10.61
CA MET A 67 11.38 12.54 -10.16
C MET A 67 11.51 13.89 -10.85
N ALA A 68 12.13 14.85 -10.15
CA ALA A 68 12.47 16.14 -10.71
C ALA A 68 13.80 16.63 -10.15
N TRP A 69 14.65 17.18 -11.02
CA TRP A 69 15.83 17.89 -10.58
C TRP A 69 15.47 19.34 -10.28
N ASP A 70 15.74 19.79 -9.06
CA ASP A 70 15.73 21.20 -8.68
C ASP A 70 17.12 21.77 -8.96
N PRO A 71 17.29 22.65 -9.98
CA PRO A 71 18.58 23.25 -10.31
C PRO A 71 18.93 24.45 -9.42
N THR A 72 18.04 24.87 -8.51
CA THR A 72 18.28 26.01 -7.64
C THR A 72 19.11 25.62 -6.43
N THR A 73 19.70 26.61 -5.77
CA THR A 73 20.44 26.38 -4.52
C THR A 73 19.47 26.05 -3.39
N PHE A 74 19.61 24.88 -2.78
CA PHE A 74 18.85 24.48 -1.60
C PHE A 74 19.70 24.62 -0.34
N THR A 75 19.13 25.18 0.73
CA THR A 75 19.84 25.36 2.02
C THR A 75 19.23 24.48 3.10
N GLN A 76 20.05 23.63 3.73
CA GLN A 76 19.68 22.89 4.93
C GLN A 76 20.61 23.25 6.09
N GLY A 77 20.07 23.90 7.11
CA GLY A 77 20.88 24.39 8.22
C GLY A 77 21.91 25.41 7.75
N ALA A 78 23.20 25.06 7.81
CA ALA A 78 24.31 25.88 7.36
C ALA A 78 24.95 25.40 6.04
N THR A 79 24.41 24.33 5.44
CA THR A 79 24.94 23.73 4.21
C THR A 79 24.09 24.15 3.01
N GLU A 80 24.75 24.58 1.95
CA GLU A 80 24.15 24.88 0.65
C GLU A 80 24.43 23.73 -0.33
N TYR A 81 23.40 23.35 -1.08
CA TYR A 81 23.44 22.32 -2.12
C TYR A 81 23.14 22.97 -3.46
N ASP A 82 24.06 22.86 -4.41
CA ASP A 82 23.89 23.38 -5.77
C ASP A 82 23.14 22.36 -6.63
N GLY A 83 21.82 22.40 -6.51
CA GLY A 83 20.91 21.45 -7.09
C GLY A 83 20.62 20.24 -6.20
N THR A 84 19.39 19.75 -6.26
CA THR A 84 18.90 18.61 -5.48
C THR A 84 17.90 17.80 -6.29
N LEU A 85 17.78 16.51 -5.97
CA LEU A 85 16.79 15.62 -6.57
C LEU A 85 15.56 15.55 -5.67
N LEU A 86 14.37 15.76 -6.22
CA LEU A 86 13.12 15.41 -5.57
C LEU A 86 12.56 14.12 -6.17
N VAL A 87 12.04 13.26 -5.30
CA VAL A 87 11.55 11.93 -5.63
C VAL A 87 10.22 11.72 -4.94
N ASP A 88 9.19 11.38 -5.71
CA ASP A 88 7.92 10.91 -5.16
C ASP A 88 8.13 9.54 -4.52
N ASP A 89 7.81 9.44 -3.22
CA ASP A 89 7.85 8.20 -2.48
C ASP A 89 6.46 7.55 -2.47
N TYR A 90 6.18 6.88 -3.59
CA TYR A 90 4.84 6.48 -4.01
C TYR A 90 4.06 5.67 -2.97
N ASN A 91 4.70 4.73 -2.27
CA ASN A 91 4.02 3.93 -1.24
C ASN A 91 4.06 4.55 0.16
N ASN A 92 4.92 5.54 0.41
CA ASN A 92 5.02 6.24 1.70
C ASN A 92 4.18 7.52 1.77
N TYR A 93 3.54 7.94 0.67
CA TYR A 93 2.67 9.12 0.61
C TYR A 93 3.41 10.42 0.98
N ASP A 94 4.67 10.52 0.59
CA ASP A 94 5.52 11.69 0.82
C ASP A 94 6.48 11.95 -0.36
N ILE A 95 7.22 13.05 -0.29
CA ILE A 95 8.30 13.39 -1.24
C ILE A 95 9.62 13.38 -0.48
N LYS A 96 10.65 12.77 -1.06
CA LYS A 96 12.02 12.83 -0.55
C LYS A 96 12.85 13.80 -1.37
N ARG A 97 13.69 14.59 -0.68
CA ARG A 97 14.75 15.39 -1.31
C ARG A 97 16.10 14.78 -1.01
N PHE A 98 16.93 14.63 -2.04
CA PHE A 98 18.30 14.15 -1.98
C PHE A 98 19.30 15.18 -2.50
N ALA A 99 20.49 15.17 -1.95
CA ALA A 99 21.66 15.79 -2.59
C ALA A 99 22.06 14.97 -3.83
N ALA A 100 22.91 15.56 -4.67
CA ALA A 100 23.41 14.93 -5.89
C ALA A 100 24.09 13.57 -5.66
N ASP A 101 24.70 13.38 -4.48
CA ASP A 101 25.40 12.15 -4.07
C ASP A 101 24.48 11.11 -3.40
N GLY A 102 23.17 11.36 -3.35
CA GLY A 102 22.18 10.48 -2.73
C GLY A 102 22.00 10.68 -1.23
N THR A 103 22.65 11.68 -0.62
CA THR A 103 22.39 12.02 0.79
C THR A 103 20.96 12.51 0.96
N TRP A 104 20.17 11.85 1.83
CA TRP A 104 18.82 12.30 2.17
C TRP A 104 18.87 13.65 2.90
N LEU A 105 18.13 14.62 2.39
CA LEU A 105 18.05 15.97 2.97
C LEU A 105 16.72 16.19 3.69
N ALA A 106 15.57 15.93 3.05
CA ALA A 106 14.28 16.28 3.63
C ALA A 106 13.15 15.36 3.18
N THR A 107 12.06 15.37 3.94
CA THR A 107 10.78 14.73 3.60
C THR A 107 9.66 15.75 3.68
N TYR A 108 8.78 15.73 2.68
CA TYR A 108 7.64 16.64 2.58
C TYR A 108 6.34 15.88 2.44
N GLY A 109 5.30 16.37 3.11
CA GLY A 109 4.00 15.73 3.16
C GLY A 109 3.98 14.48 4.05
N SER A 110 2.81 13.86 4.09
CA SER A 110 2.53 12.63 4.80
C SER A 110 1.19 12.07 4.31
N LYS A 111 0.88 10.82 4.63
CA LYS A 111 -0.48 10.31 4.40
C LYS A 111 -1.52 11.13 5.17
N GLY A 112 -2.62 11.54 4.52
CA GLY A 112 -3.71 12.26 5.18
C GLY A 112 -4.49 13.21 4.25
N THR A 113 -5.46 13.93 4.81
CA THR A 113 -6.32 14.86 4.04
C THR A 113 -6.12 16.33 4.40
N GLY A 114 -5.17 16.63 5.30
CA GLY A 114 -4.81 17.99 5.68
C GLY A 114 -3.98 18.72 4.61
N PRO A 115 -3.70 20.02 4.82
CA PRO A 115 -2.83 20.79 3.94
C PRO A 115 -1.45 20.13 3.76
N GLY A 116 -1.05 19.91 2.50
CA GLY A 116 0.23 19.25 2.16
C GLY A 116 0.27 17.75 2.42
N GLN A 117 -0.84 17.13 2.84
CA GLN A 117 -0.93 15.69 3.03
C GLN A 117 -1.53 15.00 1.82
N PHE A 118 -1.05 13.79 1.56
CA PHE A 118 -1.44 12.96 0.45
C PHE A 118 -2.38 11.87 0.95
N TRP A 119 -3.67 11.95 0.61
CA TRP A 119 -4.58 10.84 0.89
C TRP A 119 -4.24 9.62 0.02
N GLU A 120 -3.63 9.90 -1.12
CA GLU A 120 -3.40 9.02 -2.26
C GLU A 120 -1.95 9.13 -2.70
N GLN A 121 -1.47 8.16 -3.45
CA GLN A 121 -0.05 8.06 -3.76
C GLN A 121 0.42 9.23 -4.65
N PRO A 122 1.45 10.00 -4.27
CA PRO A 122 2.05 10.99 -5.16
C PRO A 122 2.71 10.26 -6.34
N SER A 123 2.61 10.80 -7.55
CA SER A 123 2.98 10.02 -8.75
C SER A 123 3.75 10.72 -9.85
N GLY A 124 3.78 12.05 -9.85
CA GLY A 124 4.58 12.83 -10.78
C GLY A 124 4.96 14.14 -10.12
N ILE A 125 6.21 14.56 -10.28
CA ILE A 125 6.73 15.78 -9.69
C ILE A 125 7.42 16.62 -10.75
N ALA A 126 7.28 17.94 -10.64
CA ALA A 126 7.99 18.89 -11.48
C ALA A 126 8.41 20.10 -10.66
N VAL A 127 9.58 20.65 -10.98
CA VAL A 127 10.18 21.79 -10.27
C VAL A 127 10.21 23.00 -11.20
N ASP A 128 9.84 24.16 -10.66
CA ASP A 128 10.12 25.44 -11.28
C ASP A 128 11.63 25.74 -11.13
N PRO A 129 12.38 25.77 -12.25
CA PRO A 129 13.83 25.91 -12.20
C PRO A 129 14.31 27.30 -11.78
N THR A 130 13.40 28.27 -11.61
CA THR A 130 13.75 29.65 -11.26
C THR A 130 13.77 29.90 -9.75
N ASN A 131 12.93 29.19 -9.00
CA ASN A 131 12.72 29.41 -7.56
C ASN A 131 12.75 28.10 -6.73
N GLY A 132 12.69 26.93 -7.37
CA GLY A 132 12.72 25.63 -6.72
C GLY A 132 11.38 25.18 -6.11
N ASP A 133 10.31 25.97 -6.26
CA ASP A 133 8.96 25.56 -5.94
C ASP A 133 8.56 24.39 -6.85
N PHE A 134 7.69 23.52 -6.35
CA PHE A 134 7.40 22.27 -7.05
C PHE A 134 5.94 21.85 -6.94
N VAL A 135 5.49 21.10 -7.94
CA VAL A 135 4.15 20.53 -8.03
C VAL A 135 4.22 19.01 -7.98
N VAL A 136 3.22 18.41 -7.34
CA VAL A 136 3.10 16.96 -7.19
C VAL A 136 1.71 16.52 -7.59
N ALA A 137 1.63 15.66 -8.60
CA ALA A 137 0.38 15.13 -9.13
C ALA A 137 -0.19 14.02 -8.23
N PHE A 138 -1.52 13.93 -8.18
CA PHE A 138 -2.25 12.88 -7.46
C PHE A 138 -3.46 12.38 -8.27
N ALA A 139 -3.93 11.18 -7.94
CA ALA A 139 -5.04 10.46 -8.60
C ALA A 139 -5.86 9.63 -7.58
N PHE A 140 -6.87 8.88 -8.07
CA PHE A 140 -7.79 7.93 -7.42
C PHE A 140 -9.14 8.50 -6.91
N ASP A 141 -9.25 9.04 -5.70
CA ASP A 141 -10.39 9.78 -5.11
C ASP A 141 -10.37 11.29 -5.46
N GLY A 142 -9.57 11.66 -6.45
CA GLY A 142 -9.47 12.97 -7.06
C GLY A 142 -8.53 12.94 -8.27
N TYR A 143 -8.35 14.07 -8.94
CA TYR A 143 -7.38 14.20 -10.02
C TYR A 143 -6.88 15.64 -10.10
N GLY A 144 -5.58 15.85 -10.06
CA GLY A 144 -4.99 17.19 -9.97
C GLY A 144 -3.55 17.18 -9.45
N TYR A 145 -3.15 18.29 -8.84
CA TYR A 145 -1.82 18.43 -8.23
C TYR A 145 -1.84 19.35 -7.00
N MET A 146 -0.86 19.15 -6.13
CA MET A 146 -0.54 20.05 -5.03
C MET A 146 0.72 20.83 -5.35
N GLU A 147 0.83 22.03 -4.80
CA GLU A 147 1.97 22.91 -5.00
C GLU A 147 2.63 23.25 -3.68
N PHE A 148 3.96 23.29 -3.68
CA PHE A 148 4.80 23.46 -2.51
C PHE A 148 5.88 24.49 -2.80
N THR A 149 6.28 25.23 -1.76
CA THR A 149 7.50 26.03 -1.82
C THR A 149 8.71 25.12 -1.97
N GLN A 150 9.88 25.66 -2.37
CA GLN A 150 11.14 24.92 -2.36
C GLN A 150 11.39 24.22 -1.02
N GLY A 151 11.02 24.83 0.11
CA GLY A 151 11.15 24.26 1.45
C GLY A 151 10.10 23.20 1.82
N GLY A 152 9.20 22.83 0.91
CA GLY A 152 8.14 21.83 1.13
C GLY A 152 6.92 22.35 1.89
N THR A 153 6.74 23.66 2.00
CA THR A 153 5.51 24.22 2.59
C THR A 153 4.40 24.20 1.57
N TRP A 154 3.26 23.58 1.90
CA TRP A 154 2.08 23.56 1.03
C TRP A 154 1.57 24.98 0.71
N ILE A 155 1.32 25.23 -0.57
CA ILE A 155 0.79 26.50 -1.10
C ILE A 155 -0.70 26.35 -1.42
N ARG A 156 -1.05 25.39 -2.27
CA ARG A 156 -2.42 25.15 -2.74
C ARG A 156 -2.62 23.76 -3.31
N THR A 157 -3.88 23.43 -3.58
CA THR A 157 -4.30 22.23 -4.32
C THR A 157 -5.14 22.65 -5.51
N VAL A 158 -4.79 22.15 -6.70
CA VAL A 158 -5.53 22.36 -7.95
C VAL A 158 -6.17 21.05 -8.35
N THR A 159 -7.49 21.05 -8.55
CA THR A 159 -8.26 19.87 -8.94
C THR A 159 -8.88 20.06 -10.32
N VAL A 160 -8.95 18.98 -11.08
CA VAL A 160 -9.68 18.92 -12.35
C VAL A 160 -11.05 18.29 -12.07
N PRO A 161 -12.16 19.06 -12.19
CA PRO A 161 -13.49 18.57 -11.85
C PRO A 161 -13.93 17.39 -12.72
N ASP A 162 -14.73 16.49 -12.14
CA ASP A 162 -15.40 15.37 -12.83
C ASP A 162 -14.47 14.38 -13.54
N GLN A 163 -13.17 14.41 -13.23
CA GLN A 163 -12.19 13.42 -13.65
C GLN A 163 -11.73 12.58 -12.46
N ALA A 164 -11.55 11.29 -12.70
CA ALA A 164 -10.93 10.36 -11.77
C ALA A 164 -9.87 9.59 -12.56
N ALA A 165 -8.73 9.28 -11.94
CA ALA A 165 -7.69 8.47 -12.54
C ALA A 165 -7.41 7.27 -11.63
N TRP A 166 -7.39 6.07 -12.20
CA TRP A 166 -7.11 4.82 -11.48
C TRP A 166 -5.62 4.42 -11.55
N TYR A 167 -4.78 5.34 -12.02
CA TYR A 167 -3.34 5.15 -12.18
C TYR A 167 -2.63 6.51 -12.15
N ALA A 168 -1.32 6.47 -11.95
CA ALA A 168 -0.39 7.60 -11.80
C ALA A 168 -0.35 8.58 -12.99
N PRO A 169 -0.77 9.85 -12.83
CA PRO A 169 -0.47 10.93 -13.78
C PRO A 169 0.97 11.44 -13.72
N PHE A 170 1.41 12.03 -14.82
CA PHE A 170 2.68 12.77 -14.95
C PHE A 170 2.39 14.26 -15.14
N ILE A 171 3.32 15.11 -14.70
CA ILE A 171 3.19 16.56 -14.63
C ILE A 171 4.49 17.24 -15.05
N ALA A 172 4.40 18.45 -15.60
CA ALA A 172 5.56 19.27 -15.92
C ALA A 172 5.27 20.76 -15.67
N ILE A 173 6.33 21.55 -15.44
CA ILE A 173 6.28 23.01 -15.30
C ILE A 173 7.07 23.65 -16.44
N SER A 174 6.52 24.69 -17.05
CA SER A 174 7.22 25.51 -18.04
C SER A 174 8.36 26.31 -17.40
N PRO A 175 9.61 26.19 -17.89
CA PRO A 175 10.75 26.94 -17.36
C PRO A 175 10.72 28.44 -17.74
N ILE A 176 9.70 28.89 -18.47
CA ILE A 176 9.58 30.26 -18.99
C ILE A 176 8.34 30.96 -18.42
N THR A 177 7.20 30.27 -18.45
CA THR A 177 5.89 30.84 -18.10
C THR A 177 5.39 30.38 -16.75
N GLU A 178 6.04 29.37 -16.15
CA GLU A 178 5.60 28.70 -14.91
C GLU A 178 4.22 28.02 -15.06
N ASP A 179 3.73 27.86 -16.29
CA ASP A 179 2.50 27.12 -16.58
C ASP A 179 2.69 25.63 -16.26
N VAL A 180 1.65 25.00 -15.72
CA VAL A 180 1.64 23.59 -15.31
C VAL A 180 0.89 22.75 -16.33
N TYR A 181 1.47 21.61 -16.72
CA TYR A 181 0.92 20.68 -17.69
C TYR A 181 0.67 19.32 -17.03
N LEU A 182 -0.57 18.85 -17.04
CA LEU A 182 -0.99 17.61 -16.38
C LEU A 182 -1.58 16.61 -17.40
N VAL A 183 -1.06 15.38 -17.41
CA VAL A 183 -1.43 14.36 -18.39
C VAL A 183 -2.67 13.57 -17.96
N GLN A 184 -3.69 13.56 -18.82
CA GLN A 184 -4.87 12.70 -18.72
C GLN A 184 -4.89 11.68 -19.86
N SER A 185 -5.17 10.42 -19.53
CA SER A 185 -5.14 9.32 -20.50
C SER A 185 -6.19 8.27 -20.19
N THR A 186 -6.66 7.58 -21.23
CA THR A 186 -7.53 6.41 -21.15
C THR A 186 -6.90 5.26 -20.37
N GLY A 187 -5.57 5.24 -20.25
CA GLY A 187 -4.83 4.32 -19.39
C GLY A 187 -4.91 4.67 -17.91
N LEU A 188 -5.21 5.93 -17.59
CA LEU A 188 -5.46 6.39 -16.23
C LEU A 188 -6.94 6.24 -15.90
N ALA A 189 -7.83 6.71 -16.78
CA ALA A 189 -9.26 6.51 -16.66
C ALA A 189 -9.87 6.02 -17.96
N LYS A 190 -10.43 4.82 -17.95
CA LYS A 190 -10.94 4.14 -19.16
C LYS A 190 -11.96 4.97 -19.97
N THR A 191 -12.66 5.90 -19.34
CA THR A 191 -13.66 6.78 -19.96
C THR A 191 -13.18 8.21 -20.20
N ALA A 192 -12.03 8.60 -19.65
CA ALA A 192 -11.47 9.94 -19.82
C ALA A 192 -10.76 10.08 -21.19
N PRO A 193 -10.63 11.30 -21.72
CA PRO A 193 -9.90 11.54 -22.95
C PRO A 193 -8.38 11.40 -22.76
N ASN A 194 -7.65 11.31 -23.86
CA ASN A 194 -6.20 11.44 -23.94
C ASN A 194 -5.89 12.90 -24.29
N VAL A 195 -5.58 13.70 -23.27
CA VAL A 195 -5.33 15.15 -23.38
C VAL A 195 -4.29 15.59 -22.36
N VAL A 196 -3.73 16.77 -22.58
CA VAL A 196 -2.92 17.48 -21.58
C VAL A 196 -3.70 18.69 -21.11
N TYR A 197 -3.96 18.76 -19.80
CA TYR A 197 -4.54 19.94 -19.15
C TYR A 197 -3.46 20.98 -18.88
N MET A 198 -3.80 22.25 -19.05
CA MET A 198 -2.88 23.38 -18.84
C MET A 198 -3.43 24.33 -17.78
N PHE A 199 -2.55 24.80 -16.92
CA PHE A 199 -2.85 25.77 -15.86
C PHE A 199 -1.80 26.89 -15.86
N ASP A 200 -2.22 28.11 -15.54
CA ASP A 200 -1.27 29.19 -15.30
C ASP A 200 -0.53 29.01 -13.96
N SER A 201 0.48 29.84 -13.71
CA SER A 201 1.24 29.83 -12.44
C SER A 201 0.42 30.19 -11.20
N SER A 202 -0.85 30.58 -11.36
CA SER A 202 -1.81 30.79 -10.28
C SER A 202 -2.80 29.62 -10.11
N GLY A 203 -2.67 28.56 -10.91
CA GLY A 203 -3.52 27.36 -10.88
C GLY A 203 -4.84 27.51 -11.64
N ASN A 204 -5.02 28.59 -12.42
CA ASN A 204 -6.22 28.75 -13.24
C ASN A 204 -6.08 27.95 -14.54
N ALA A 205 -7.15 27.26 -14.93
CA ALA A 205 -7.16 26.50 -16.18
C ALA A 205 -6.98 27.42 -17.41
N LEU A 206 -5.98 27.11 -18.23
CA LEU A 206 -5.72 27.76 -19.53
C LEU A 206 -6.39 27.02 -20.69
N GLY A 207 -6.69 25.73 -20.51
CA GLY A 207 -7.32 24.88 -21.51
C GLY A 207 -6.76 23.47 -21.50
N GLU A 208 -6.95 22.78 -22.62
CA GLU A 208 -6.41 21.44 -22.88
C GLU A 208 -6.00 21.31 -24.34
N PHE A 209 -5.10 20.38 -24.65
CA PHE A 209 -4.76 20.01 -26.02
C PHE A 209 -4.58 18.51 -26.21
N GLY A 210 -4.61 18.07 -27.46
CA GLY A 210 -4.64 16.67 -27.85
C GLY A 210 -6.06 16.16 -28.12
N THR A 211 -6.15 15.04 -28.82
CA THR A 211 -7.43 14.36 -29.11
C THR A 211 -7.22 12.86 -29.11
N ASN A 212 -8.24 12.07 -28.79
CA ASN A 212 -8.14 10.61 -28.90
C ASN A 212 -7.86 10.16 -30.34
N ASP A 213 -6.99 9.19 -30.53
CA ASP A 213 -6.90 8.44 -31.79
C ASP A 213 -8.27 7.81 -32.11
N SER A 214 -8.74 8.05 -33.34
CA SER A 214 -10.03 7.57 -33.84
C SER A 214 -10.06 6.07 -34.15
N THR A 215 -8.91 5.40 -34.20
CA THR A 215 -8.82 4.02 -34.70
C THR A 215 -8.84 2.99 -33.57
N THR A 216 -9.93 2.22 -33.52
CA THR A 216 -9.95 0.96 -32.78
C THR A 216 -9.05 -0.04 -33.52
N ASN A 217 -7.78 -0.09 -33.12
CA ASN A 217 -6.97 -1.30 -33.09
C ASN A 217 -6.48 -1.90 -34.43
N THR A 218 -5.71 -1.21 -35.27
CA THR A 218 -4.77 -1.93 -36.20
C THR A 218 -3.68 -1.12 -36.90
N ALA A 219 -3.66 0.22 -36.85
CA ALA A 219 -2.55 1.01 -37.38
C ALA A 219 -2.20 2.18 -36.45
N LYS A 220 -1.40 1.89 -35.42
CA LYS A 220 -0.81 2.89 -34.50
C LYS A 220 0.08 3.83 -35.31
N SER A 221 -0.34 5.06 -35.53
CA SER A 221 0.43 6.10 -36.21
C SER A 221 0.45 7.35 -35.36
N CYS A 222 1.60 8.00 -35.24
CA CYS A 222 1.78 9.26 -34.52
C CYS A 222 1.23 10.44 -35.32
N ALA A 223 -0.09 10.45 -35.51
CA ALA A 223 -0.77 11.52 -36.20
C ALA A 223 -0.72 12.81 -35.35
N ALA A 224 -0.54 13.94 -36.02
CA ALA A 224 -0.36 15.24 -35.39
C ALA A 224 -1.45 15.56 -34.35
N GLY A 225 -1.07 15.61 -33.06
CA GLY A 225 -1.97 15.94 -31.95
C GLY A 225 -3.05 14.90 -31.66
N GLN A 226 -2.96 13.70 -32.23
CA GLN A 226 -3.80 12.56 -31.89
C GLN A 226 -3.04 11.63 -30.96
N PHE A 227 -3.63 11.39 -29.79
CA PHE A 227 -3.06 10.61 -28.71
C PHE A 227 -3.77 9.27 -28.57
N GLY A 228 -2.96 8.21 -28.52
CA GLY A 228 -3.39 6.97 -27.89
C GLY A 228 -3.20 7.05 -26.37
N LEU A 229 -2.72 5.98 -25.72
CA LEU A 229 -2.32 6.06 -24.32
C LEU A 229 -1.07 6.95 -24.18
N ILE A 230 -1.23 8.08 -23.49
CA ILE A 230 -0.11 8.97 -23.12
C ILE A 230 0.30 8.80 -21.65
N ARG A 231 1.57 9.09 -21.35
CA ARG A 231 2.16 9.08 -20.00
C ARG A 231 3.09 10.27 -19.78
N GLY A 232 4.42 10.08 -19.77
CA GLY A 232 5.39 11.12 -19.43
C GLY A 232 5.24 12.41 -20.23
N ILE A 233 5.55 13.53 -19.57
CA ILE A 233 5.54 14.87 -20.13
C ILE A 233 6.73 15.66 -19.56
N ASP A 234 7.38 16.47 -20.38
CA ASP A 234 8.38 17.45 -19.93
C ASP A 234 8.53 18.58 -20.98
N LEU A 235 9.19 19.67 -20.62
CA LEU A 235 9.40 20.83 -21.49
C LEU A 235 10.88 21.14 -21.71
N ASP A 236 11.25 21.51 -22.94
CA ASP A 236 12.60 21.98 -23.24
C ASP A 236 12.84 23.43 -22.75
N ALA A 237 14.08 23.92 -22.93
CA ALA A 237 14.46 25.29 -22.54
C ALA A 237 13.74 26.39 -23.33
N SER A 238 13.06 26.06 -24.44
CA SER A 238 12.25 26.99 -25.24
C SER A 238 10.77 26.95 -24.85
N GLY A 239 10.37 26.09 -23.91
CA GLY A 239 8.99 25.89 -23.52
C GLY A 239 8.18 25.04 -24.51
N ASN A 240 8.83 24.25 -25.36
CA ASN A 240 8.12 23.23 -26.14
C ASN A 240 7.83 22.02 -25.25
N VAL A 241 6.62 21.48 -25.38
CA VAL A 241 6.09 20.38 -24.59
C VAL A 241 6.28 19.07 -25.33
N TYR A 242 6.89 18.09 -24.68
CA TYR A 242 7.09 16.74 -25.19
C TYR A 242 6.14 15.80 -24.47
N VAL A 243 5.43 14.96 -25.20
CA VAL A 243 4.44 14.02 -24.64
C VAL A 243 4.74 12.61 -25.14
N ASN A 244 4.91 11.68 -24.21
CA ASN A 244 5.12 10.27 -24.49
C ASN A 244 3.80 9.59 -24.86
N ASP A 245 3.57 9.37 -26.15
CA ASP A 245 2.45 8.60 -26.69
C ASP A 245 2.81 7.11 -26.77
N VAL A 246 2.72 6.50 -25.59
CA VAL A 246 3.09 5.12 -25.31
C VAL A 246 2.48 4.15 -26.30
N SER A 247 1.17 4.26 -26.54
CA SER A 247 0.52 3.29 -27.40
C SER A 247 0.87 3.48 -28.87
N ASN A 248 1.22 4.70 -29.29
CA ASN A 248 1.67 4.96 -30.66
C ASN A 248 3.19 4.80 -30.84
N HIS A 249 3.94 4.54 -29.77
CA HIS A 249 5.38 4.28 -29.77
C HIS A 249 6.21 5.47 -30.25
N CYS A 250 5.85 6.68 -29.81
CA CYS A 250 6.53 7.91 -30.18
C CYS A 250 6.43 8.99 -29.10
N ILE A 251 7.27 10.00 -29.25
CA ILE A 251 7.19 11.26 -28.52
C ILE A 251 6.67 12.32 -29.49
N GLN A 252 5.65 13.07 -29.07
CA GLN A 252 5.11 14.20 -29.82
C GLN A 252 5.55 15.52 -29.18
N GLU A 253 5.97 16.47 -30.00
CA GLU A 253 6.39 17.82 -29.59
C GLU A 253 5.30 18.84 -29.93
N PHE A 254 5.05 19.76 -29.01
CA PHE A 254 4.08 20.84 -29.12
C PHE A 254 4.70 22.15 -28.67
N THR A 255 4.21 23.28 -29.18
CA THR A 255 4.47 24.58 -28.56
C THR A 255 3.84 24.64 -27.16
N GLY A 256 4.27 25.55 -26.29
CA GLY A 256 3.66 25.76 -24.96
C GLY A 256 2.14 26.02 -24.94
N ASN A 257 1.53 26.43 -26.06
CA ASN A 257 0.07 26.60 -26.16
C ASN A 257 -0.69 25.36 -26.70
N GLY A 258 0.00 24.22 -26.87
CA GLY A 258 -0.59 22.97 -27.33
C GLY A 258 -0.68 22.78 -28.85
N THR A 259 -0.09 23.68 -29.66
CA THR A 259 0.00 23.48 -31.12
C THR A 259 1.06 22.43 -31.47
N PHE A 260 0.69 21.39 -32.23
CA PHE A 260 1.60 20.33 -32.67
C PHE A 260 2.76 20.87 -33.52
N ILE A 261 3.98 20.42 -33.24
CA ILE A 261 5.20 20.75 -33.99
C ILE A 261 5.64 19.54 -34.83
N THR A 262 5.96 18.42 -34.19
CA THR A 262 6.51 17.23 -34.84
C THR A 262 6.40 16.01 -33.92
N TYR A 263 6.89 14.85 -34.37
CA TYR A 263 7.06 13.66 -33.55
C TYR A 263 8.31 12.88 -33.96
N PHE A 264 8.79 12.01 -33.07
CA PHE A 264 9.86 11.07 -33.35
C PHE A 264 9.71 9.79 -32.51
N GLY A 265 10.58 8.81 -32.76
CA GLY A 265 10.50 7.48 -32.16
C GLY A 265 9.77 6.46 -33.04
N THR A 266 10.00 5.19 -32.73
CA THR A 266 9.43 4.05 -33.46
C THR A 266 9.13 2.91 -32.49
N LYS A 267 8.30 1.96 -32.91
CA LYS A 267 8.02 0.72 -32.14
C LYS A 267 9.27 -0.11 -31.81
N ALA A 268 10.34 -0.01 -32.59
CA ALA A 268 11.60 -0.69 -32.27
C ALA A 268 12.31 -0.02 -31.08
N GLN A 269 12.26 1.30 -31.02
CA GLN A 269 12.90 2.12 -29.99
C GLN A 269 12.05 2.23 -28.73
N LEU A 270 10.73 2.34 -28.83
CA LEU A 270 9.85 2.56 -27.69
C LEU A 270 8.85 1.41 -27.57
N SER A 271 8.80 0.75 -26.41
CA SER A 271 7.81 -0.28 -26.15
C SER A 271 6.41 0.31 -25.91
N ALA A 272 5.41 -0.56 -25.73
CA ALA A 272 4.06 -0.13 -25.31
C ALA A 272 3.94 0.08 -23.79
N ASN A 273 5.06 0.09 -23.06
CA ASN A 273 5.12 0.20 -21.61
C ASN A 273 6.14 1.23 -21.14
N THR A 274 6.43 2.26 -21.94
CA THR A 274 7.20 3.43 -21.51
C THR A 274 6.47 4.21 -20.40
N ARG A 275 7.17 4.99 -19.58
CA ARG A 275 6.65 5.70 -18.41
C ARG A 275 6.94 7.21 -18.50
N GLY A 276 7.63 7.77 -17.51
CA GLY A 276 8.07 9.17 -17.47
C GLY A 276 9.09 9.49 -18.55
N ILE A 277 9.23 10.78 -18.81
CA ILE A 277 10.28 11.35 -19.63
C ILE A 277 10.91 12.50 -18.88
N GLY A 278 12.20 12.72 -19.06
CA GLY A 278 12.90 13.89 -18.54
C GLY A 278 13.88 14.43 -19.57
N ILE A 279 13.99 15.75 -19.61
CA ILE A 279 14.84 16.47 -20.56
C ILE A 279 16.05 17.05 -19.82
N ASP A 280 17.24 16.62 -20.23
CA ASP A 280 18.46 17.36 -19.97
C ASP A 280 18.47 18.61 -20.87
N ARG A 281 17.98 19.72 -20.30
CA ARG A 281 17.84 21.00 -21.01
C ARG A 281 19.19 21.59 -21.41
N ALA A 282 20.26 21.30 -20.67
CA ALA A 282 21.58 21.83 -20.96
C ALA A 282 22.20 21.14 -22.19
N ASN A 283 22.00 19.82 -22.30
CA ASN A 283 22.58 19.02 -23.37
C ASN A 283 21.61 18.69 -24.51
N ASN A 284 20.33 19.07 -24.40
CA ASN A 284 19.26 18.76 -25.35
C ASN A 284 19.10 17.26 -25.59
N VAL A 285 19.01 16.50 -24.50
CA VAL A 285 18.75 15.05 -24.54
C VAL A 285 17.45 14.76 -23.81
N LEU A 286 16.59 13.96 -24.42
CA LEU A 286 15.35 13.46 -23.84
C LEU A 286 15.53 11.99 -23.46
N TYR A 287 15.27 11.69 -22.19
CA TYR A 287 15.28 10.34 -21.63
C TYR A 287 13.86 9.80 -21.49
N VAL A 288 13.66 8.52 -21.80
CA VAL A 288 12.37 7.83 -21.66
C VAL A 288 12.58 6.56 -20.84
N ALA A 289 11.87 6.43 -19.73
CA ALA A 289 11.86 5.18 -18.96
C ALA A 289 11.04 4.10 -19.69
N ASP A 290 11.68 3.02 -20.15
CA ASP A 290 11.00 1.89 -20.78
C ASP A 290 10.88 0.70 -19.83
N SER A 291 9.79 0.65 -19.05
CA SER A 291 9.61 -0.42 -18.05
C SER A 291 9.48 -1.82 -18.62
N ALA A 292 9.03 -2.00 -19.88
CA ALA A 292 8.97 -3.36 -20.46
C ALA A 292 10.32 -3.85 -20.94
N LYS A 293 11.21 -2.93 -21.31
CA LYS A 293 12.56 -3.27 -21.73
C LYS A 293 13.59 -3.18 -20.61
N GLN A 294 13.23 -2.57 -19.47
CA GLN A 294 14.08 -2.42 -18.30
C GLN A 294 15.35 -1.60 -18.57
N TRP A 295 15.20 -0.48 -19.29
CA TRP A 295 16.26 0.51 -19.47
C TRP A 295 15.69 1.90 -19.78
N ILE A 296 16.56 2.90 -19.85
CA ILE A 296 16.23 4.25 -20.30
C ILE A 296 16.62 4.42 -21.76
N GLU A 297 15.69 4.87 -22.59
CA GLU A 297 15.92 5.21 -24.00
C GLU A 297 16.32 6.70 -24.11
N ALA A 298 17.33 7.04 -24.90
CA ALA A 298 17.83 8.42 -25.03
C ALA A 298 17.71 8.95 -26.47
N PHE A 299 17.28 10.22 -26.59
CA PHE A 299 17.11 10.89 -27.87
C PHE A 299 17.69 12.31 -27.87
N SER A 300 18.39 12.67 -28.94
CA SER A 300 18.83 14.03 -29.20
C SER A 300 17.65 14.90 -29.64
N ILE A 301 17.41 16.01 -28.95
CA ILE A 301 16.35 16.98 -29.26
C ILE A 301 16.87 18.37 -29.64
N ALA A 302 18.18 18.49 -29.87
CA ALA A 302 18.77 19.74 -30.36
C ALA A 302 18.13 20.16 -31.70
N PRO A 303 17.72 21.43 -31.87
CA PRO A 303 17.13 21.89 -33.12
C PRO A 303 18.07 21.68 -34.31
N GLY A 304 17.56 21.11 -35.40
CA GLY A 304 18.32 20.90 -36.64
C GLY A 304 18.19 19.50 -37.19
N SER A 305 19.20 19.06 -37.96
CA SER A 305 19.16 17.79 -38.70
C SER A 305 19.23 16.53 -37.82
N ASN A 306 19.61 16.67 -36.55
CA ASN A 306 19.71 15.56 -35.59
C ASN A 306 18.53 15.47 -34.61
N PHE A 307 17.51 16.31 -34.79
CA PHE A 307 16.34 16.30 -33.92
C PHE A 307 15.61 14.95 -33.98
N GLY A 308 15.29 14.39 -32.81
CA GLY A 308 14.65 13.09 -32.66
C GLY A 308 15.55 11.90 -32.99
N HIS A 309 16.87 12.10 -33.10
CA HIS A 309 17.82 11.02 -33.29
C HIS A 309 17.89 10.15 -32.03
N TYR A 310 17.98 8.83 -32.21
CA TYR A 310 18.08 7.89 -31.12
C TYR A 310 19.53 7.61 -30.78
N ASP A 311 19.93 7.98 -29.57
CA ASP A 311 21.33 7.97 -29.13
C ASP A 311 21.74 6.63 -28.50
N GLY A 312 20.77 5.88 -27.96
CA GLY A 312 21.00 4.57 -27.37
C GLY A 312 20.23 4.36 -26.06
N THR A 313 20.77 3.50 -25.19
CA THR A 313 20.15 3.10 -23.92
C THR A 313 21.08 3.29 -22.73
N ILE A 314 20.51 3.59 -21.56
CA ILE A 314 21.20 3.63 -20.26
C ILE A 314 20.62 2.55 -19.33
N GLY A 315 21.49 1.92 -18.56
CA GLY A 315 21.15 0.80 -17.67
C GLY A 315 21.15 -0.55 -18.38
N THR A 316 21.20 -1.62 -17.60
CA THR A 316 21.13 -3.00 -18.11
C THR A 316 19.80 -3.64 -17.71
N PRO A 317 19.14 -4.41 -18.59
CA PRO A 317 17.88 -5.04 -18.23
C PRO A 317 18.03 -6.07 -17.13
N GLY A 318 17.04 -6.07 -16.23
CA GLY A 318 16.66 -7.20 -15.41
C GLY A 318 16.65 -8.53 -16.17
N SER A 319 17.12 -9.61 -15.55
CA SER A 319 16.89 -10.97 -16.09
C SER A 319 15.40 -11.36 -16.13
N THR A 320 14.60 -10.80 -15.21
CA THR A 320 13.14 -10.90 -15.12
C THR A 320 12.56 -9.63 -14.47
N VAL A 321 11.36 -9.22 -14.90
CA VAL A 321 10.60 -8.14 -14.24
C VAL A 321 10.07 -8.63 -12.91
N GLY A 322 10.47 -8.00 -11.80
CA GLY A 322 9.95 -8.26 -10.47
C GLY A 322 10.93 -8.85 -9.46
N ASP A 323 12.05 -9.43 -9.91
CA ASP A 323 12.83 -10.42 -9.13
C ASP A 323 14.35 -10.36 -9.30
N SER A 324 14.89 -9.44 -10.12
CA SER A 324 16.33 -9.48 -10.44
C SER A 324 17.17 -8.68 -9.45
N CYS A 325 16.86 -7.39 -9.24
CA CYS A 325 17.54 -6.43 -8.33
C CYS A 325 18.98 -6.81 -7.95
N GLY A 326 19.79 -7.20 -8.94
CA GLY A 326 21.07 -7.85 -8.73
C GLY A 326 22.18 -6.87 -8.35
N GLY A 327 21.85 -5.58 -8.31
CA GLY A 327 22.78 -4.47 -8.18
C GLY A 327 23.54 -4.18 -9.47
N GLY A 328 24.48 -3.23 -9.41
CA GLY A 328 25.35 -2.90 -10.54
C GLY A 328 24.66 -2.19 -11.71
N GLY A 329 23.53 -1.53 -11.45
CA GLY A 329 22.77 -0.77 -12.46
C GLY A 329 21.87 -1.62 -13.36
N GLU A 330 21.55 -2.83 -12.93
CA GLU A 330 20.43 -3.61 -13.48
C GLU A 330 19.11 -2.91 -13.11
N LEU A 331 18.38 -2.44 -14.12
CA LEU A 331 17.12 -1.75 -13.91
C LEU A 331 15.95 -2.74 -13.88
N ASP A 332 15.01 -2.56 -12.96
CA ASP A 332 13.78 -3.34 -12.91
C ASP A 332 12.52 -2.46 -12.79
N GLY A 333 11.81 -2.32 -13.90
CA GLY A 333 10.60 -1.49 -13.96
C GLY A 333 10.85 0.01 -13.73
N PRO A 334 11.83 0.62 -14.42
CA PRO A 334 12.12 2.05 -14.28
C PRO A 334 10.87 2.89 -14.54
N ARG A 335 10.63 3.93 -13.74
CA ARG A 335 9.42 4.77 -13.83
C ARG A 335 9.68 6.14 -14.44
N ASP A 336 10.85 6.70 -14.21
CA ASP A 336 11.20 8.04 -14.64
C ASP A 336 12.72 8.21 -14.69
N ALA A 337 13.19 9.24 -15.38
CA ALA A 337 14.60 9.58 -15.46
C ALA A 337 14.80 11.08 -15.58
N VAL A 338 15.72 11.64 -14.80
CA VAL A 338 16.07 13.07 -14.82
C VAL A 338 17.58 13.26 -14.85
N ALA A 339 18.04 14.37 -15.40
CA ALA A 339 19.46 14.69 -15.48
C ALA A 339 19.85 15.78 -14.48
N GLY A 340 20.97 15.56 -13.78
CA GLY A 340 21.65 16.58 -13.00
C GLY A 340 22.46 17.55 -13.86
N PRO A 341 23.06 18.59 -13.25
CA PRO A 341 23.75 19.67 -13.97
C PRO A 341 25.04 19.22 -14.67
N ASP A 342 25.62 18.10 -14.24
CA ASP A 342 26.79 17.47 -14.87
C ASP A 342 26.41 16.42 -15.94
N GLY A 343 25.10 16.25 -16.21
CA GLY A 343 24.56 15.26 -17.12
C GLY A 343 24.37 13.87 -16.48
N THR A 344 24.68 13.68 -15.19
CA THR A 344 24.38 12.42 -14.50
C THR A 344 22.89 12.12 -14.59
N VAL A 345 22.55 10.91 -15.02
CA VAL A 345 21.18 10.47 -15.22
C VAL A 345 20.73 9.70 -13.99
N TYR A 346 19.74 10.24 -13.28
CA TYR A 346 19.08 9.62 -12.14
C TYR A 346 17.85 8.87 -12.65
N VAL A 347 17.66 7.63 -12.21
CA VAL A 347 16.62 6.73 -12.68
C VAL A 347 15.85 6.18 -11.48
N SER A 348 14.51 6.27 -11.53
CA SER A 348 13.67 5.68 -10.50
C SER A 348 13.48 4.20 -10.76
N ASP A 349 14.27 3.37 -10.06
CA ASP A 349 14.11 1.92 -10.07
C ASP A 349 13.05 1.50 -9.03
N TYR A 350 11.80 1.60 -9.47
CA TYR A 350 10.65 1.36 -8.61
C TYR A 350 10.58 -0.07 -8.06
N THR A 351 11.03 -1.08 -8.81
CA THR A 351 10.91 -2.47 -8.33
C THR A 351 12.00 -2.80 -7.33
N CYS A 352 13.17 -2.17 -7.47
CA CYS A 352 14.31 -2.32 -6.56
C CYS A 352 14.34 -1.31 -5.42
N TRP A 353 13.42 -0.33 -5.40
CA TRP A 353 13.29 0.68 -4.35
C TRP A 353 14.53 1.56 -4.20
N THR A 354 15.17 1.84 -5.33
CA THR A 354 16.38 2.66 -5.39
C THR A 354 16.29 3.71 -6.47
N VAL A 355 16.97 4.83 -6.24
CA VAL A 355 17.36 5.73 -7.32
C VAL A 355 18.72 5.28 -7.80
N ASP A 356 18.80 4.86 -9.05
CA ASP A 356 20.05 4.47 -9.69
C ASP A 356 20.61 5.63 -10.51
N THR A 357 21.93 5.76 -10.54
CA THR A 357 22.63 6.83 -11.25
C THR A 357 23.55 6.27 -12.31
N TYR A 358 23.61 6.97 -13.44
CA TYR A 358 24.39 6.57 -14.61
C TYR A 358 25.08 7.76 -15.24
N ASN A 359 26.22 7.49 -15.88
CA ASN A 359 26.85 8.45 -16.77
C ASN A 359 25.94 8.75 -17.97
N PRO A 360 25.91 9.98 -18.49
CA PRO A 360 25.22 10.27 -19.75
C PRO A 360 25.89 9.52 -20.91
N LEU A 361 25.14 9.28 -21.99
CA LEU A 361 25.70 8.68 -23.22
C LEU A 361 26.75 9.55 -23.92
N SER A 362 26.81 10.84 -23.57
CA SER A 362 27.81 11.78 -24.05
C SER A 362 29.12 11.76 -23.24
N ALA A 363 29.18 11.02 -22.12
CA ALA A 363 30.35 10.99 -21.26
C ALA A 363 31.59 10.49 -22.03
N SER A 364 32.74 11.15 -21.83
CA SER A 364 33.99 10.75 -22.50
C SER A 364 34.58 9.43 -21.98
N GLY A 365 34.22 9.03 -20.76
CA GLY A 365 34.59 7.77 -20.14
C GLY A 365 33.33 7.01 -19.72
N ASP A 366 33.26 5.73 -20.09
CA ASP A 366 32.18 4.79 -19.77
C ASP A 366 30.74 5.35 -19.96
N PRO A 367 30.34 5.71 -21.20
CA PRO A 367 28.99 6.21 -21.50
C PRO A 367 27.90 5.24 -21.04
N GLY A 368 26.88 5.74 -20.34
CA GLY A 368 25.75 4.94 -19.86
C GLY A 368 26.11 3.96 -18.73
N ALA A 369 27.34 3.99 -18.21
CA ALA A 369 27.74 3.11 -17.12
C ALA A 369 27.09 3.50 -15.80
N PHE A 370 26.79 2.49 -14.99
CA PHE A 370 26.29 2.63 -13.64
C PHE A 370 27.32 3.33 -12.73
N VAL A 371 26.82 4.23 -11.89
CA VAL A 371 27.61 5.03 -10.95
C VAL A 371 27.32 4.59 -9.51
N ALA A 372 26.06 4.71 -9.08
CA ALA A 372 25.64 4.39 -7.71
C ALA A 372 24.12 4.13 -7.62
N SER A 373 23.70 3.51 -6.51
CA SER A 373 22.29 3.36 -6.13
C SER A 373 22.05 4.01 -4.76
N PHE A 374 20.90 4.65 -4.59
CA PHE A 374 20.48 5.29 -3.35
C PHE A 374 19.16 4.67 -2.87
N SER A 375 19.11 4.14 -1.65
CA SER A 375 17.95 3.40 -1.10
C SER A 375 17.25 4.08 0.08
N GLY A 376 17.61 5.33 0.41
CA GLY A 376 17.25 5.94 1.69
C GLY A 376 17.99 5.29 2.88
N PRO A 377 17.91 5.87 4.11
CA PRO A 377 18.35 5.22 5.32
C PRO A 377 17.50 3.96 5.58
N PRO A 378 18.01 2.97 6.34
CA PRO A 378 17.21 1.82 6.73
C PRO A 378 16.06 2.22 7.66
N PRO A 379 14.98 1.40 7.74
CA PRO A 379 13.85 1.67 8.62
C PRO A 379 14.31 1.88 10.06
N PRO A 380 13.84 2.95 10.76
CA PRO A 380 14.19 3.15 12.15
C PRO A 380 13.63 2.00 12.99
N ASP A 381 14.45 1.41 13.83
CA ASP A 381 14.02 0.35 14.75
C ASP A 381 12.94 0.84 15.73
N GLY A 382 12.02 -0.06 16.06
CA GLY A 382 10.88 0.19 16.91
C GLY A 382 9.73 0.96 16.25
N LEU A 383 9.83 1.29 14.96
CA LEU A 383 8.81 2.03 14.20
C LEU A 383 8.38 1.24 12.96
N PHE A 384 7.12 1.39 12.56
CA PHE A 384 6.48 0.56 11.56
C PHE A 384 6.08 1.33 10.30
N ASN A 385 5.98 0.59 9.20
CA ASN A 385 5.33 0.98 7.96
C ASN A 385 4.31 -0.10 7.55
N MET A 386 3.03 0.26 7.69
CA MET A 386 1.89 -0.62 7.41
C MET A 386 2.01 -2.01 8.06
N PRO A 387 2.18 -2.08 9.40
CA PRO A 387 2.24 -3.36 10.10
C PRO A 387 0.92 -4.12 9.96
N VAL A 388 0.94 -5.45 9.89
CA VAL A 388 -0.28 -6.26 9.67
C VAL A 388 -0.55 -7.24 10.81
N GLY A 389 0.35 -8.19 11.04
CA GLY A 389 0.24 -9.22 12.08
C GLY A 389 0.97 -8.84 13.37
N VAL A 390 0.41 -9.30 14.48
CA VAL A 390 0.99 -9.25 15.83
C VAL A 390 0.80 -10.60 16.50
N ALA A 391 1.78 -11.06 17.27
CA ALA A 391 1.65 -12.22 18.14
C ALA A 391 2.31 -11.94 19.49
N VAL A 392 1.78 -12.57 20.54
CA VAL A 392 2.36 -12.50 21.89
C VAL A 392 2.76 -13.90 22.30
N SER A 393 4.00 -14.06 22.76
CA SER A 393 4.53 -15.31 23.25
C SER A 393 3.80 -15.72 24.53
N PRO A 394 3.17 -16.91 24.57
CA PRO A 394 2.50 -17.39 25.78
C PRO A 394 3.48 -17.85 26.87
N LEU A 395 4.80 -17.86 26.58
CA LEU A 395 5.83 -18.33 27.49
C LEU A 395 6.35 -17.21 28.41
N ASP A 396 6.48 -16.00 27.87
CA ASP A 396 7.17 -14.88 28.52
C ASP A 396 6.54 -13.50 28.22
N GLY A 397 5.47 -13.45 27.43
CA GLY A 397 4.77 -12.21 27.09
C GLY A 397 5.44 -11.39 25.99
N THR A 398 6.54 -11.84 25.39
CA THR A 398 7.25 -11.12 24.32
C THR A 398 6.34 -10.89 23.10
N VAL A 399 6.40 -9.69 22.51
CA VAL A 399 5.52 -9.27 21.42
C VAL A 399 6.29 -9.23 20.11
N TYR A 400 5.71 -9.81 19.07
CA TYR A 400 6.27 -9.80 17.72
C TYR A 400 5.32 -9.11 16.76
N VAL A 401 5.83 -8.21 15.94
CA VAL A 401 5.05 -7.44 14.96
C VAL A 401 5.67 -7.62 13.58
N THR A 402 4.83 -7.92 12.60
CA THR A 402 5.24 -7.90 11.19
C THR A 402 5.18 -6.47 10.68
N ASP A 403 6.32 -5.94 10.27
CA ASP A 403 6.46 -4.60 9.71
C ASP A 403 6.44 -4.70 8.18
N SER A 404 5.24 -4.92 7.65
CA SER A 404 5.04 -5.53 6.33
C SER A 404 5.61 -4.74 5.16
N PHE A 405 5.62 -3.41 5.20
CA PHE A 405 6.21 -2.62 4.10
C PHE A 405 7.71 -2.37 4.30
N ASN A 406 8.20 -2.40 5.54
CA ASN A 406 9.64 -2.40 5.81
C ASN A 406 10.29 -3.79 5.70
N GLN A 407 9.52 -4.82 5.34
CA GLN A 407 10.02 -6.16 4.96
C GLN A 407 10.77 -6.85 6.09
N ARG A 408 10.31 -6.64 7.32
CA ARG A 408 10.99 -7.11 8.52
C ARG A 408 10.00 -7.54 9.60
N ILE A 409 10.52 -8.24 10.59
CA ILE A 409 9.84 -8.57 11.84
C ILE A 409 10.54 -7.80 12.95
N GLU A 410 9.76 -7.31 13.90
CA GLU A 410 10.26 -6.63 15.09
C GLU A 410 9.76 -7.29 16.37
N GLU A 411 10.67 -7.40 17.33
CA GLU A 411 10.43 -7.94 18.67
C GLU A 411 10.40 -6.80 19.69
N PHE A 412 9.45 -6.86 20.60
CA PHE A 412 9.25 -5.90 21.68
C PHE A 412 8.97 -6.63 22.99
N ASP A 413 9.32 -5.97 24.09
CA ASP A 413 8.87 -6.37 25.42
C ASP A 413 7.35 -6.24 25.54
N GLY A 414 6.68 -7.25 26.10
CA GLY A 414 5.25 -7.20 26.42
C GLY A 414 4.94 -6.48 27.72
N LEU A 415 3.67 -6.48 28.11
CA LEU A 415 3.24 -5.96 29.42
C LEU A 415 3.72 -6.83 30.59
N GLU A 416 3.90 -8.12 30.36
CA GLU A 416 4.30 -9.09 31.39
C GLU A 416 5.81 -9.29 31.49
N THR A 417 6.60 -8.67 30.60
CA THR A 417 8.06 -8.84 30.56
C THR A 417 8.71 -8.22 31.79
N ALA A 418 9.34 -9.06 32.61
CA ALA A 418 9.82 -8.66 33.93
C ALA A 418 11.02 -7.70 33.86
N GLY A 419 10.83 -6.46 34.34
CA GLY A 419 11.93 -5.52 34.59
C GLY A 419 12.23 -4.53 33.47
N THR A 420 11.39 -4.47 32.43
CA THR A 420 11.51 -3.50 31.32
C THR A 420 10.25 -2.64 31.18
N ALA A 421 10.34 -1.55 30.42
CA ALA A 421 9.16 -0.77 30.07
C ALA A 421 8.42 -1.49 28.93
N SER A 422 7.13 -1.76 29.11
CA SER A 422 6.32 -2.40 28.07
C SER A 422 6.43 -1.67 26.72
N GLY A 423 6.54 -2.44 25.64
CA GLY A 423 6.68 -1.92 24.28
C GLY A 423 8.09 -1.44 23.94
N THR A 424 9.11 -1.77 24.74
CA THR A 424 10.50 -1.47 24.40
C THR A 424 10.96 -2.37 23.26
N PHE A 425 11.54 -1.77 22.22
CA PHE A 425 12.15 -2.50 21.09
C PHE A 425 13.31 -3.39 21.58
N VAL A 426 13.36 -4.62 21.07
CA VAL A 426 14.40 -5.60 21.39
C VAL A 426 15.30 -5.84 20.18
N GLN A 427 14.75 -6.28 19.06
CA GLN A 427 15.51 -6.54 17.83
C GLN A 427 14.63 -6.59 16.60
N THR A 428 15.29 -6.63 15.42
CA THR A 428 14.63 -6.78 14.13
C THR A 428 15.39 -7.76 13.24
N TRP A 429 14.68 -8.42 12.33
CA TRP A 429 15.28 -9.22 11.27
C TRP A 429 14.39 -9.25 10.02
N GLY A 430 15.00 -9.60 8.90
CA GLY A 430 14.36 -9.61 7.59
C GLY A 430 14.73 -8.40 6.74
N SER A 431 14.68 -8.60 5.43
CA SER A 431 14.79 -7.54 4.42
C SER A 431 14.28 -8.08 3.08
N ARG A 432 13.90 -7.24 2.13
CA ARG A 432 13.68 -7.71 0.76
C ARG A 432 15.02 -7.95 0.08
N LEU A 433 15.53 -9.16 0.24
CA LEU A 433 16.69 -9.63 -0.52
C LEU A 433 16.24 -10.02 -1.93
N PRO A 434 17.11 -9.88 -2.96
CA PRO A 434 16.78 -10.23 -4.34
C PRO A 434 16.44 -11.72 -4.51
N VAL A 435 16.91 -12.57 -3.59
CA VAL A 435 16.61 -14.01 -3.58
C VAL A 435 15.54 -14.27 -2.53
N LEU A 436 14.27 -14.32 -2.94
CA LEU A 436 13.11 -14.51 -2.05
C LEU A 436 13.16 -15.80 -1.21
N SER A 437 13.90 -16.82 -1.66
CA SER A 437 14.10 -18.07 -0.90
C SER A 437 15.17 -17.99 0.17
N ALA A 438 15.90 -16.87 0.30
CA ALA A 438 16.94 -16.76 1.32
C ALA A 438 16.33 -16.78 2.74
N PRO A 439 17.07 -17.27 3.75
CA PRO A 439 16.58 -17.42 5.13
C PRO A 439 15.95 -16.17 5.75
N PHE A 440 16.48 -14.99 5.42
CA PHE A 440 16.05 -13.70 5.96
C PHE A 440 15.49 -12.77 4.86
N ALA A 441 15.18 -13.32 3.68
CA ALA A 441 14.41 -12.60 2.67
C ALA A 441 12.93 -12.61 3.08
N LEU A 442 12.31 -11.43 3.12
CA LEU A 442 10.87 -11.28 3.32
C LEU A 442 10.30 -10.35 2.22
N ASP A 443 9.11 -10.68 1.73
CA ASP A 443 8.32 -9.94 0.73
C ASP A 443 6.85 -9.85 1.17
N TYR A 444 6.53 -8.73 1.81
CA TYR A 444 5.31 -8.41 2.52
C TYR A 444 4.95 -9.44 3.58
N PRO A 445 5.78 -9.66 4.62
CA PRO A 445 5.41 -10.55 5.72
C PRO A 445 4.16 -9.99 6.43
N ARG A 446 3.10 -10.78 6.57
CA ARG A 446 1.84 -10.34 7.20
C ARG A 446 1.41 -11.18 8.40
N GLY A 447 1.76 -12.46 8.40
CA GLY A 447 1.41 -13.38 9.48
C GLY A 447 2.61 -13.62 10.40
N VAL A 448 2.35 -13.64 11.72
CA VAL A 448 3.31 -14.08 12.74
C VAL A 448 2.57 -14.94 13.77
N ALA A 449 3.19 -16.04 14.19
CA ALA A 449 2.69 -16.92 15.24
C ALA A 449 3.86 -17.46 16.08
N ILE A 450 3.61 -17.75 17.36
CA ILE A 450 4.63 -18.24 18.29
C ILE A 450 4.27 -19.65 18.72
N ASP A 451 5.16 -20.61 18.51
CA ASP A 451 4.96 -21.97 18.98
C ASP A 451 4.93 -22.00 20.52
N PRO A 452 3.79 -22.40 21.13
CA PRO A 452 3.63 -22.37 22.57
C PRO A 452 4.52 -23.36 23.33
N ASN A 453 5.20 -24.28 22.64
CA ASN A 453 6.00 -25.33 23.27
C ASN A 453 7.49 -24.99 23.36
N ASN A 454 8.00 -24.16 22.45
CA ASN A 454 9.44 -23.85 22.35
C ASN A 454 9.74 -22.36 22.16
N GLY A 455 8.74 -21.51 21.85
CA GLY A 455 8.92 -20.08 21.62
C GLY A 455 9.39 -19.72 20.21
N ASN A 456 9.50 -20.67 19.30
CA ASN A 456 9.90 -20.41 17.92
C ASN A 456 8.87 -19.53 17.19
N VAL A 457 9.37 -18.63 16.36
CA VAL A 457 8.58 -17.64 15.65
C VAL A 457 8.36 -18.09 14.21
N TRP A 458 7.10 -18.23 13.83
CA TRP A 458 6.66 -18.65 12.51
C TRP A 458 6.09 -17.46 11.75
N ILE A 459 6.64 -17.20 10.56
CA ILE A 459 6.29 -16.05 9.73
C ILE A 459 5.65 -16.53 8.44
N SER A 460 4.51 -15.93 8.10
CA SER A 460 3.91 -16.04 6.77
C SER A 460 4.46 -14.93 5.88
N ASP A 461 5.34 -15.30 4.96
CA ASP A 461 5.96 -14.41 3.99
C ASP A 461 5.08 -14.33 2.73
N THR A 462 4.10 -13.43 2.79
CA THR A 462 2.86 -13.48 2.00
C THR A 462 3.08 -13.52 0.50
N ARG A 463 3.89 -12.61 -0.06
CA ARG A 463 4.02 -12.51 -1.53
C ARG A 463 4.97 -13.56 -2.09
N SER A 464 6.02 -13.91 -1.35
CA SER A 464 6.96 -14.97 -1.73
C SER A 464 6.34 -16.36 -1.58
N GLY A 465 5.31 -16.50 -0.73
CA GLY A 465 4.59 -17.76 -0.47
C GLY A 465 5.31 -18.69 0.49
N TYR A 466 6.35 -18.22 1.17
CA TYR A 466 7.09 -19.01 2.16
C TYR A 466 6.46 -18.92 3.56
N VAL A 467 6.55 -20.01 4.30
CA VAL A 467 6.38 -20.01 5.75
C VAL A 467 7.72 -20.34 6.36
N LYS A 468 8.25 -19.42 7.17
CA LYS A 468 9.63 -19.46 7.71
C LYS A 468 9.61 -19.54 9.24
N GLU A 469 10.48 -20.37 9.80
CA GLU A 469 10.66 -20.56 11.24
C GLU A 469 11.98 -19.95 11.71
N TYR A 470 11.93 -19.28 12.87
CA TYR A 470 13.07 -18.68 13.53
C TYR A 470 13.10 -19.02 15.02
N THR A 471 14.27 -19.43 15.51
CA THR A 471 14.59 -19.42 16.93
C THR A 471 15.06 -18.03 17.33
N VAL A 472 14.40 -17.45 18.34
CA VAL A 472 14.66 -16.10 18.83
C VAL A 472 15.13 -16.16 20.28
N SER A 473 16.16 -15.39 20.64
CA SER A 473 16.66 -15.34 22.02
C SER A 473 17.30 -14.01 22.38
N GLY A 474 17.48 -13.78 23.69
CA GLY A 474 17.94 -12.52 24.25
C GLY A 474 16.77 -11.62 24.63
N VAL A 475 17.02 -10.64 25.49
CA VAL A 475 15.96 -9.80 26.10
C VAL A 475 16.27 -8.30 25.95
N SER A 476 17.24 -7.97 25.11
CA SER A 476 17.65 -6.61 24.80
C SER A 476 18.48 -6.60 23.53
N GLU A 477 18.48 -5.48 22.81
CA GLU A 477 19.24 -5.25 21.58
C GLU A 477 20.71 -5.71 21.66
N ALA A 478 21.37 -5.54 22.81
CA ALA A 478 22.77 -5.92 23.00
C ALA A 478 23.01 -7.44 23.09
N THR A 479 21.97 -8.22 23.36
CA THR A 479 22.03 -9.66 23.64
C THR A 479 21.19 -10.50 22.70
N ALA A 480 20.34 -9.86 21.91
CA ALA A 480 19.34 -10.51 21.11
C ALA A 480 19.94 -11.15 19.85
N THR A 481 19.45 -12.34 19.51
CA THR A 481 19.88 -13.11 18.34
C THR A 481 18.71 -13.83 17.71
N VAL A 482 18.77 -13.96 16.38
CA VAL A 482 17.78 -14.69 15.57
C VAL A 482 18.53 -15.73 14.73
N THR A 483 18.06 -16.98 14.80
CA THR A 483 18.56 -18.08 13.99
C THR A 483 17.42 -18.60 13.13
N PHE A 484 17.65 -18.67 11.81
CA PHE A 484 16.72 -19.36 10.91
C PHE A 484 16.83 -20.87 11.08
N ASP A 485 15.70 -21.55 11.19
CA ASP A 485 15.64 -23.00 11.39
C ASP A 485 15.24 -23.72 10.10
N THR A 486 14.04 -23.45 9.59
CA THR A 486 13.49 -24.11 8.41
C THR A 486 12.48 -23.22 7.69
N ASP A 487 12.16 -23.59 6.46
CA ASP A 487 10.99 -23.07 5.76
C ASP A 487 10.30 -24.16 4.93
N PHE A 488 9.10 -23.82 4.45
CA PHE A 488 8.41 -24.55 3.41
C PHE A 488 7.56 -23.58 2.57
N GLY A 489 7.00 -24.04 1.46
CA GLY A 489 6.21 -23.21 0.55
C GLY A 489 7.03 -22.65 -0.63
N GLY A 490 6.68 -21.44 -1.05
CA GLY A 490 7.29 -20.69 -2.15
C GLY A 490 6.27 -20.21 -3.18
N GLN A 491 6.74 -19.49 -4.20
CA GLN A 491 5.87 -18.97 -5.26
C GLN A 491 5.54 -20.07 -6.29
N GLY A 492 4.26 -20.41 -6.49
CA GLY A 492 3.86 -21.45 -7.44
C GLY A 492 2.38 -21.86 -7.40
N VAL A 493 2.04 -22.98 -8.06
CA VAL A 493 0.67 -23.52 -8.17
C VAL A 493 0.57 -24.88 -7.44
N PRO A 494 -0.46 -25.14 -6.60
CA PRO A 494 -0.56 -26.22 -5.60
C PRO A 494 -0.11 -27.65 -6.03
N PRO A 495 0.28 -28.55 -5.10
CA PRO A 495 -0.27 -28.68 -3.73
C PRO A 495 0.51 -28.03 -2.59
N TRP A 496 1.63 -27.35 -2.85
CA TRP A 496 2.59 -26.96 -1.80
C TRP A 496 3.03 -25.49 -1.83
N TYR A 497 2.32 -24.67 -2.58
CA TYR A 497 2.64 -23.25 -2.73
C TYR A 497 1.47 -22.45 -2.17
N LEU A 498 1.76 -21.66 -1.13
CA LEU A 498 0.83 -20.67 -0.60
C LEU A 498 0.82 -19.48 -1.55
N PHE A 499 -0.34 -18.89 -1.78
CA PHE A 499 -0.47 -17.73 -2.65
C PHE A 499 -1.13 -16.60 -1.88
N TYR A 500 -0.33 -15.59 -1.51
CA TYR A 500 -0.80 -14.48 -0.67
C TYR A 500 -1.41 -14.98 0.65
N SER A 501 -0.68 -15.80 1.40
CA SER A 501 -1.10 -16.17 2.76
C SER A 501 -0.94 -14.97 3.70
N ASP A 502 -2.06 -14.44 4.20
CA ASP A 502 -2.06 -13.22 5.00
C ASP A 502 -1.75 -13.46 6.49
N GLY A 503 -2.15 -14.61 7.02
CA GLY A 503 -2.06 -14.92 8.45
C GLY A 503 -1.43 -16.28 8.72
N ILE A 504 -1.16 -16.54 9.98
CA ILE A 504 -0.72 -17.85 10.48
C ILE A 504 -1.11 -17.92 11.96
N SER A 505 -1.54 -19.10 12.41
CA SER A 505 -1.67 -19.41 13.83
C SER A 505 -1.16 -20.81 14.10
N ILE A 506 -0.89 -21.12 15.38
CA ILE A 506 -0.34 -22.40 15.80
C ILE A 506 -1.13 -22.95 16.97
N GLY A 507 -1.51 -24.23 16.86
CA GLY A 507 -2.20 -24.96 17.92
C GLY A 507 -1.26 -25.43 19.03
N PRO A 508 -1.79 -25.85 20.19
CA PRO A 508 -0.97 -26.37 21.30
C PRO A 508 -0.13 -27.61 20.94
N ASP A 509 -0.51 -28.34 19.90
CA ASP A 509 0.22 -29.51 19.40
C ASP A 509 1.27 -29.18 18.32
N GLY A 510 1.45 -27.89 18.02
CA GLY A 510 2.38 -27.41 16.98
C GLY A 510 1.75 -27.35 15.58
N THR A 511 0.49 -27.75 15.41
CA THR A 511 -0.19 -27.67 14.10
C THR A 511 -0.32 -26.23 13.63
N LEU A 512 0.10 -25.95 12.39
CA LEU A 512 -0.02 -24.65 11.76
C LEU A 512 -1.35 -24.52 11.01
N TYR A 513 -1.91 -23.33 11.10
CA TYR A 513 -3.22 -22.96 10.59
C TYR A 513 -3.03 -21.74 9.68
N VAL A 514 -2.90 -22.00 8.37
CA VAL A 514 -2.45 -21.02 7.39
C VAL A 514 -3.57 -20.76 6.38
N PRO A 515 -4.20 -19.58 6.39
CA PRO A 515 -5.05 -19.17 5.28
C PRO A 515 -4.24 -18.98 3.99
N ASP A 516 -4.65 -19.67 2.92
CA ASP A 516 -4.18 -19.47 1.56
C ASP A 516 -5.14 -18.47 0.86
N SER A 517 -5.09 -17.22 1.32
CA SER A 517 -6.10 -16.20 1.06
C SER A 517 -6.27 -15.90 -0.44
N GLY A 518 -5.17 -15.91 -1.21
CA GLY A 518 -5.23 -15.70 -2.65
C GLY A 518 -5.99 -16.80 -3.41
N TYR A 519 -5.99 -18.05 -2.91
CA TYR A 519 -6.80 -19.15 -3.45
C TYR A 519 -8.14 -19.33 -2.74
N GLY A 520 -8.38 -18.67 -1.61
CA GLY A 520 -9.61 -18.78 -0.82
C GLY A 520 -9.74 -20.11 -0.08
N TYR A 521 -8.59 -20.68 0.28
CA TYR A 521 -8.51 -21.91 1.07
C TYR A 521 -7.87 -21.63 2.43
N PHE A 522 -8.00 -22.61 3.29
CA PHE A 522 -7.36 -22.65 4.57
C PHE A 522 -6.69 -24.01 4.73
N ASP A 523 -5.42 -23.98 5.10
CA ASP A 523 -4.56 -25.15 5.21
C ASP A 523 -4.22 -25.43 6.67
N VAL A 524 -4.40 -26.69 7.05
CA VAL A 524 -3.91 -27.28 8.30
C VAL A 524 -2.62 -28.01 7.96
N ILE A 525 -1.50 -27.52 8.48
CA ILE A 525 -0.16 -27.93 8.05
C ILE A 525 0.67 -28.34 9.27
N THR A 526 1.44 -29.40 9.16
CA THR A 526 2.49 -29.70 10.16
C THR A 526 3.63 -28.69 10.06
N GLN A 527 4.45 -28.56 11.11
CA GLN A 527 5.67 -27.74 11.06
C GLN A 527 6.70 -28.23 10.02
N THR A 528 6.56 -29.47 9.53
CA THR A 528 7.38 -29.98 8.42
C THR A 528 6.81 -29.63 7.03
N GLY A 529 5.77 -28.79 6.96
CA GLY A 529 5.13 -28.37 5.71
C GLY A 529 4.16 -29.40 5.10
N THR A 530 3.74 -30.43 5.84
CA THR A 530 2.79 -31.42 5.33
C THR A 530 1.36 -30.94 5.55
N VAL A 531 0.62 -30.72 4.45
CA VAL A 531 -0.81 -30.36 4.50
C VAL A 531 -1.62 -31.58 4.95
N GLU A 532 -2.24 -31.50 6.12
CA GLU A 532 -3.08 -32.55 6.70
C GLU A 532 -4.55 -32.40 6.30
N ALA A 533 -5.02 -31.16 6.17
CA ALA A 533 -6.33 -30.83 5.68
C ALA A 533 -6.32 -29.49 4.95
N GLN A 534 -7.19 -29.36 3.96
CA GLN A 534 -7.42 -28.12 3.23
C GLN A 534 -8.92 -27.97 3.02
N PHE A 535 -9.45 -26.77 3.25
CA PHE A 535 -10.86 -26.49 2.99
C PHE A 535 -11.12 -25.05 2.54
N PRO A 536 -12.19 -24.80 1.78
CA PRO A 536 -12.55 -23.46 1.36
C PRO A 536 -12.84 -22.56 2.56
N CYS A 537 -12.41 -21.30 2.48
CA CYS A 537 -12.70 -20.30 3.50
C CYS A 537 -13.08 -18.97 2.84
N GLY A 538 -14.26 -18.45 3.19
CA GLY A 538 -14.85 -17.28 2.55
C GLY A 538 -15.30 -17.49 1.09
N ILE A 539 -15.85 -16.42 0.50
CA ILE A 539 -16.28 -16.42 -0.91
C ILE A 539 -15.20 -15.77 -1.78
N LEU A 540 -14.75 -16.50 -2.80
CA LEU A 540 -13.95 -15.94 -3.89
C LEU A 540 -14.80 -15.03 -4.78
N LYS A 541 -14.41 -13.76 -4.91
CA LYS A 541 -15.00 -12.82 -5.88
C LYS A 541 -13.97 -12.49 -6.96
N GLY A 542 -14.14 -13.06 -8.15
CA GLY A 542 -13.21 -12.87 -9.26
C GLY A 542 -11.91 -13.67 -9.11
N GLN A 543 -10.96 -13.44 -10.01
CA GLN A 543 -9.68 -14.15 -10.11
C GLN A 543 -8.52 -13.17 -10.26
N PRO A 544 -7.38 -13.43 -9.60
CA PRO A 544 -7.18 -13.30 -8.16
C PRO A 544 -7.02 -11.82 -7.75
N SER A 545 -7.73 -11.39 -6.70
CA SER A 545 -7.48 -10.11 -6.02
C SER A 545 -6.73 -10.35 -4.71
N VAL A 546 -5.87 -9.39 -4.34
CA VAL A 546 -4.89 -9.44 -3.22
C VAL A 546 -5.53 -9.62 -1.82
N PHE A 547 -6.86 -9.58 -1.71
CA PHE A 547 -7.64 -9.73 -0.47
C PHE A 547 -8.89 -10.58 -0.71
N ASN A 548 -8.69 -11.88 -0.92
CA ASN A 548 -9.80 -12.83 -1.07
C ASN A 548 -9.79 -13.86 0.06
N GLY A 549 -10.94 -14.49 0.29
CA GLY A 549 -11.05 -15.56 1.29
C GLY A 549 -10.92 -15.08 2.73
N CYS A 550 -10.25 -15.89 3.54
CA CYS A 550 -10.02 -15.61 4.96
C CYS A 550 -8.60 -15.08 5.17
N PRO A 551 -8.41 -13.88 5.77
CA PRO A 551 -7.07 -13.34 6.00
C PRO A 551 -6.37 -13.92 7.24
N THR A 552 -7.10 -14.22 8.32
CA THR A 552 -6.52 -14.84 9.52
C THR A 552 -7.49 -15.84 10.15
N ALA A 553 -6.94 -16.74 10.97
CA ALA A 553 -7.73 -17.62 11.82
C ALA A 553 -7.05 -17.85 13.17
N THR A 554 -7.80 -18.39 14.12
CA THR A 554 -7.32 -18.83 15.43
C THR A 554 -7.97 -20.16 15.81
N PHE A 555 -7.24 -21.00 16.54
CA PHE A 555 -7.71 -22.31 17.00
C PHE A 555 -8.15 -22.24 18.46
N ASP A 556 -9.34 -22.76 18.74
CA ASP A 556 -9.88 -22.96 20.09
C ASP A 556 -9.59 -24.40 20.54
N PRO A 557 -8.56 -24.61 21.38
CA PRO A 557 -8.22 -25.95 21.85
C PRO A 557 -9.23 -26.50 22.86
N ALA A 558 -10.08 -25.67 23.47
CA ALA A 558 -11.07 -26.13 24.43
C ALA A 558 -12.24 -26.83 23.75
N ASN A 559 -12.61 -26.41 22.53
CA ASN A 559 -13.71 -27.00 21.77
C ASN A 559 -13.30 -27.65 20.45
N GLY A 560 -12.05 -27.48 20.00
CA GLY A 560 -11.52 -28.06 18.77
C GLY A 560 -12.02 -27.37 17.49
N TYR A 561 -12.38 -26.09 17.57
CA TYR A 561 -12.86 -25.32 16.42
C TYR A 561 -11.83 -24.29 15.96
N ILE A 562 -11.87 -23.97 14.67
CA ILE A 562 -11.11 -22.88 14.08
C ILE A 562 -12.09 -21.73 13.82
N TYR A 563 -11.73 -20.53 14.25
CA TYR A 563 -12.46 -19.30 13.94
C TYR A 563 -11.65 -18.56 12.89
N ALA A 564 -12.20 -18.37 11.69
CA ALA A 564 -11.52 -17.71 10.58
C ALA A 564 -12.29 -16.48 10.14
N ALA A 565 -11.65 -15.31 10.13
CA ALA A 565 -12.29 -14.10 9.60
C ALA A 565 -12.55 -14.30 8.10
N SER A 566 -13.73 -13.95 7.62
CA SER A 566 -14.08 -14.00 6.20
C SER A 566 -14.40 -12.60 5.71
N ILE A 567 -13.39 -11.95 5.15
CA ILE A 567 -13.43 -10.52 4.80
C ILE A 567 -14.57 -10.22 3.81
N ASN A 568 -14.73 -11.09 2.80
CA ASN A 568 -15.68 -10.91 1.71
C ASN A 568 -17.14 -11.17 2.10
N GLN A 569 -17.36 -11.95 3.16
CA GLN A 569 -18.70 -12.27 3.67
C GLN A 569 -19.11 -11.36 4.83
N GLY A 570 -18.14 -10.72 5.51
CA GLY A 570 -18.43 -9.92 6.70
C GLY A 570 -18.83 -10.78 7.90
N VAL A 571 -18.22 -11.96 8.06
CA VAL A 571 -18.47 -12.91 9.15
C VAL A 571 -17.17 -13.53 9.64
N VAL A 572 -17.23 -14.28 10.73
CA VAL A 572 -16.22 -15.27 11.11
C VAL A 572 -16.80 -16.66 10.81
N ASP A 573 -16.12 -17.43 9.97
CA ASP A 573 -16.44 -18.82 9.70
C ASP A 573 -15.93 -19.68 10.86
N VAL A 574 -16.77 -20.61 11.34
CA VAL A 574 -16.41 -21.54 12.41
C VAL A 574 -16.27 -22.93 11.82
N LEU A 575 -15.05 -23.45 11.84
CA LEU A 575 -14.65 -24.63 11.10
C LEU A 575 -14.27 -25.76 12.07
N ASN A 576 -14.65 -26.99 11.75
CA ASN A 576 -14.24 -28.18 12.46
C ASN A 576 -13.22 -28.95 11.62
N PRO A 577 -11.92 -28.89 11.96
CA PRO A 577 -10.89 -29.59 11.20
C PRO A 577 -11.04 -31.12 11.22
N ALA A 578 -11.80 -31.69 12.17
CA ALA A 578 -12.10 -33.12 12.20
C ALA A 578 -13.10 -33.58 11.12
N ASN A 579 -13.73 -32.66 10.38
CA ASN A 579 -14.62 -32.96 9.27
C ASN A 579 -14.19 -32.25 7.96
N PRO A 580 -13.07 -32.66 7.34
CA PRO A 580 -12.47 -31.91 6.22
C PRO A 580 -13.34 -31.86 4.95
N LEU A 581 -14.34 -32.74 4.82
CA LEU A 581 -15.26 -32.72 3.66
C LEU A 581 -16.41 -31.71 3.81
N ASP A 582 -16.75 -31.34 5.05
CA ASP A 582 -17.78 -30.36 5.37
C ASP A 582 -17.45 -29.66 6.70
N PRO A 583 -16.41 -28.81 6.69
CA PRO A 583 -15.84 -28.29 7.93
C PRO A 583 -16.65 -27.14 8.51
N LEU A 584 -17.47 -26.45 7.71
CA LEU A 584 -18.22 -25.28 8.18
C LEU A 584 -19.33 -25.69 9.15
N VAL A 585 -19.18 -25.33 10.42
CA VAL A 585 -20.15 -25.60 11.48
C VAL A 585 -21.21 -24.50 11.53
N THR A 586 -20.77 -23.24 11.56
CA THR A 586 -21.63 -22.06 11.67
C THR A 586 -20.85 -20.80 11.28
N THR A 587 -21.51 -19.64 11.31
CA THR A 587 -20.88 -18.33 11.15
C THR A 587 -21.24 -17.42 12.32
N ILE A 588 -20.33 -16.51 12.67
CA ILE A 588 -20.49 -15.53 13.75
C ILE A 588 -20.44 -14.11 13.15
N GLY A 589 -21.22 -13.19 13.72
CA GLY A 589 -21.09 -11.77 13.42
C GLY A 589 -21.83 -11.28 12.16
N SER A 590 -22.68 -12.10 11.56
CA SER A 590 -23.49 -11.71 10.40
C SER A 590 -24.27 -10.42 10.63
N GLY A 591 -24.09 -9.44 9.73
CA GLY A 591 -24.70 -8.10 9.82
C GLY A 591 -24.08 -7.17 10.86
N THR A 592 -23.11 -7.64 11.66
CA THR A 592 -22.45 -6.85 12.72
C THR A 592 -21.02 -6.46 12.39
N LEU A 593 -20.31 -7.24 11.57
CA LEU A 593 -18.92 -6.98 11.16
C LEU A 593 -18.87 -6.22 9.81
N GLY A 594 -17.73 -5.60 9.50
CA GLY A 594 -17.44 -4.92 8.23
C GLY A 594 -15.97 -5.13 7.83
N GLU A 595 -15.75 -6.04 6.88
CA GLU A 595 -14.41 -6.52 6.48
C GLU A 595 -13.59 -7.01 7.69
N PRO A 596 -14.05 -8.08 8.37
CA PRO A 596 -13.27 -8.66 9.46
C PRO A 596 -11.93 -9.18 8.95
N PHE A 597 -10.85 -8.95 9.71
CA PHE A 597 -9.50 -9.34 9.30
C PHE A 597 -8.82 -10.26 10.32
N GLY A 598 -8.39 -9.73 11.45
CA GLY A 598 -7.71 -10.46 12.51
C GLY A 598 -8.70 -11.08 13.50
N VAL A 599 -8.35 -12.27 14.02
CA VAL A 599 -9.07 -12.94 15.11
C VAL A 599 -8.10 -13.47 16.18
N ALA A 600 -8.48 -13.31 17.45
CA ALA A 600 -7.74 -13.83 18.60
C ALA A 600 -8.68 -14.29 19.71
N LEU A 601 -8.21 -15.20 20.57
CA LEU A 601 -8.97 -15.78 21.67
C LEU A 601 -8.32 -15.48 23.02
N SER A 602 -9.12 -14.97 23.95
CA SER A 602 -8.79 -15.00 25.39
C SER A 602 -9.90 -15.75 26.13
N GLY A 603 -9.57 -16.96 26.60
CA GLY A 603 -10.55 -17.85 27.23
C GLY A 603 -11.72 -18.16 26.31
N SER A 604 -12.93 -17.75 26.71
CA SER A 604 -14.17 -17.92 25.93
C SER A 604 -14.58 -16.67 25.14
N THR A 605 -13.69 -15.68 25.00
CA THR A 605 -13.95 -14.45 24.26
C THR A 605 -13.13 -14.44 22.96
N LEU A 606 -13.84 -14.24 21.85
CA LEU A 606 -13.28 -14.04 20.53
C LEU A 606 -13.24 -12.54 20.22
N TYR A 607 -12.05 -12.04 19.93
CA TYR A 607 -11.80 -10.69 19.44
C TYR A 607 -11.68 -10.72 17.92
N VAL A 608 -12.36 -9.80 17.25
CA VAL A 608 -12.38 -9.70 15.78
C VAL A 608 -12.13 -8.24 15.39
N THR A 609 -11.07 -7.96 14.63
CA THR A 609 -10.87 -6.61 14.09
C THR A 609 -11.90 -6.34 13.00
N ASP A 610 -12.56 -5.18 13.07
CA ASP A 610 -13.64 -4.75 12.19
C ASP A 610 -13.14 -3.57 11.34
N SER A 611 -12.37 -3.90 10.29
CA SER A 611 -11.46 -2.99 9.59
C SER A 611 -12.16 -1.73 9.07
N THR A 612 -13.30 -1.89 8.38
CA THR A 612 -14.03 -0.73 7.82
C THR A 612 -14.74 0.10 8.87
N LYS A 613 -14.98 -0.47 10.06
CA LYS A 613 -15.64 0.23 11.18
C LYS A 613 -14.64 0.78 12.21
N ASN A 614 -13.34 0.58 12.01
CA ASN A 614 -12.26 1.14 12.83
C ASN A 614 -12.41 0.78 14.31
N ARG A 615 -12.66 -0.50 14.61
CA ARG A 615 -12.93 -1.01 15.97
C ARG A 615 -12.57 -2.49 16.10
N VAL A 616 -12.56 -3.00 17.32
CA VAL A 616 -12.51 -4.45 17.62
C VAL A 616 -13.86 -4.88 18.18
N SER A 617 -14.41 -5.99 17.67
CA SER A 617 -15.69 -6.58 18.08
C SER A 617 -15.46 -7.83 18.91
N GLU A 618 -16.22 -7.98 19.99
CA GLU A 618 -16.10 -9.10 20.93
C GLU A 618 -17.30 -10.03 20.85
N PHE A 619 -17.03 -11.34 20.91
CA PHE A 619 -18.04 -12.38 20.93
C PHE A 619 -17.74 -13.40 22.02
N SER A 620 -18.75 -13.80 22.79
CA SER A 620 -18.62 -15.00 23.63
C SER A 620 -18.75 -16.23 22.75
N ILE A 621 -17.82 -17.16 22.86
CA ILE A 621 -17.85 -18.46 22.19
C ILE A 621 -18.12 -19.58 23.21
N GLY A 622 -18.59 -20.74 22.72
CA GLY A 622 -18.89 -21.86 23.59
C GLY A 622 -19.09 -23.17 22.83
N THR A 623 -19.61 -24.17 23.54
CA THR A 623 -19.82 -25.52 22.99
C THR A 623 -20.69 -25.49 21.73
N GLY A 624 -20.20 -26.09 20.64
CA GLY A 624 -20.89 -26.09 19.34
C GLY A 624 -20.51 -24.93 18.40
N GLY A 625 -19.57 -24.06 18.80
CA GLY A 625 -18.99 -23.04 17.92
C GLY A 625 -19.86 -21.81 17.68
N ALA A 626 -21.05 -21.72 18.30
CA ALA A 626 -21.89 -20.53 18.18
C ALA A 626 -21.32 -19.36 19.00
N GLY A 627 -21.37 -18.16 18.43
CA GLY A 627 -20.91 -16.92 19.07
C GLY A 627 -22.02 -15.92 19.33
N THR A 628 -21.99 -15.22 20.47
CA THR A 628 -22.91 -14.11 20.79
C THR A 628 -22.13 -12.81 20.87
N TYR A 629 -22.58 -11.77 20.15
CA TYR A 629 -21.94 -10.46 20.18
C TYR A 629 -22.06 -9.82 21.57
N LEU A 630 -20.94 -9.42 22.15
CA LEU A 630 -20.85 -8.79 23.47
C LEU A 630 -20.82 -7.27 23.33
N GLY A 631 -19.98 -6.75 22.44
CA GLY A 631 -19.76 -5.32 22.26
C GLY A 631 -18.58 -5.03 21.35
N SER A 632 -18.12 -3.78 21.36
CA SER A 632 -16.93 -3.36 20.61
C SER A 632 -16.26 -2.18 21.29
N PHE A 633 -14.97 -2.01 21.05
CA PHE A 633 -14.17 -0.88 21.48
C PHE A 633 -13.30 -0.34 20.34
N GLY A 634 -12.81 0.90 20.50
CA GLY A 634 -12.12 1.65 19.46
C GLY A 634 -13.05 2.50 18.59
N SER A 635 -12.49 3.59 18.05
CA SER A 635 -13.15 4.53 17.13
C SER A 635 -12.18 5.06 16.10
N LYS A 636 -12.68 5.52 14.94
CA LYS A 636 -11.85 6.14 13.92
C LYS A 636 -11.12 7.38 14.48
N GLY A 637 -9.79 7.37 14.47
CA GLY A 637 -8.98 8.51 14.89
C GLY A 637 -7.49 8.18 14.95
N THR A 638 -6.71 9.12 15.50
CA THR A 638 -5.26 9.01 15.71
C THR A 638 -4.87 9.18 17.17
N GLY A 639 -5.83 9.41 18.07
CA GLY A 639 -5.60 9.52 19.50
C GLY A 639 -5.36 8.16 20.17
N ASN A 640 -5.02 8.16 21.45
CA ASN A 640 -4.85 6.92 22.22
C ASN A 640 -6.17 6.14 22.30
N GLY A 641 -6.14 4.86 21.97
CA GLY A 641 -7.30 3.98 21.91
C GLY A 641 -8.20 4.18 20.68
N ASP A 642 -7.94 5.19 19.84
CA ASP A 642 -8.53 5.29 18.51
C ASP A 642 -7.79 4.35 17.55
N LEU A 643 -8.51 3.85 16.55
CA LEU A 643 -8.01 2.92 15.54
C LEU A 643 -8.30 3.46 14.14
N SER A 644 -7.51 3.03 13.17
CA SER A 644 -7.66 3.34 11.75
C SER A 644 -7.40 2.06 10.96
N ARG A 645 -8.46 1.46 10.43
CA ARG A 645 -8.44 0.19 9.69
C ARG A 645 -7.65 -0.91 10.42
N PRO A 646 -8.00 -1.28 11.68
CA PRO A 646 -7.24 -2.27 12.44
C PRO A 646 -7.25 -3.63 11.73
N LEU A 647 -6.10 -4.30 11.66
CA LEU A 647 -5.95 -5.58 10.95
C LEU A 647 -5.63 -6.74 11.90
N GLY A 648 -4.40 -6.85 12.40
CA GLY A 648 -4.00 -7.89 13.35
C GLY A 648 -4.55 -7.66 14.77
N VAL A 649 -4.77 -8.77 15.48
CA VAL A 649 -5.08 -8.77 16.91
C VAL A 649 -4.45 -10.00 17.56
N ALA A 650 -3.89 -9.83 18.76
CA ALA A 650 -3.42 -10.91 19.61
C ALA A 650 -3.81 -10.64 21.06
N THR A 651 -3.75 -11.68 21.89
CA THR A 651 -4.00 -11.58 23.33
C THR A 651 -2.92 -12.31 24.09
N ASP A 652 -2.58 -11.81 25.28
CA ASP A 652 -1.63 -12.48 26.18
C ASP A 652 -2.33 -13.32 27.27
N SER A 653 -1.52 -13.84 28.20
CA SER A 653 -1.99 -14.74 29.26
C SER A 653 -2.81 -14.03 30.36
N ALA A 654 -2.59 -12.73 30.56
CA ALA A 654 -3.40 -11.86 31.40
C ALA A 654 -4.72 -11.45 30.72
N GLY A 655 -4.82 -11.61 29.40
CA GLY A 655 -5.96 -11.22 28.59
C GLY A 655 -5.86 -9.80 28.05
N ASP A 656 -4.71 -9.14 28.15
CA ASP A 656 -4.47 -7.88 27.45
C ASP A 656 -4.53 -8.11 25.93
N ILE A 657 -4.98 -7.09 25.21
CA ILE A 657 -5.35 -7.15 23.80
C ILE A 657 -4.44 -6.21 23.02
N TYR A 658 -3.69 -6.76 22.06
CA TYR A 658 -2.75 -6.04 21.21
C TYR A 658 -3.37 -5.92 19.82
N VAL A 659 -3.63 -4.70 19.38
CA VAL A 659 -4.34 -4.42 18.13
C VAL A 659 -3.43 -3.67 17.18
N VAL A 660 -3.18 -4.25 16.00
CA VAL A 660 -2.43 -3.58 14.94
C VAL A 660 -3.31 -2.50 14.32
N ASP A 661 -2.99 -1.25 14.64
CA ASP A 661 -3.62 -0.05 14.12
C ASP A 661 -2.94 0.33 12.79
N TYR A 662 -3.19 -0.51 11.77
CA TYR A 662 -2.55 -0.48 10.46
C TYR A 662 -2.52 0.92 9.82
N GLY A 663 -3.63 1.67 9.89
CA GLY A 663 -3.73 2.99 9.28
C GLY A 663 -2.91 4.07 9.98
N ASN A 664 -2.54 3.85 11.24
CA ASN A 664 -1.72 4.76 12.04
C ASN A 664 -0.30 4.23 12.28
N ASN A 665 0.08 3.08 11.69
CA ASN A 665 1.39 2.45 11.78
C ASN A 665 1.87 2.21 13.22
N ARG A 666 1.01 1.62 14.07
CA ARG A 666 1.32 1.34 15.48
C ARG A 666 0.57 0.11 15.98
N VAL A 667 0.89 -0.35 17.17
CA VAL A 667 0.09 -1.32 17.92
C VAL A 667 -0.49 -0.65 19.16
N GLU A 668 -1.81 -0.73 19.33
CA GLU A 668 -2.52 -0.21 20.51
C GLU A 668 -2.80 -1.36 21.46
N VAL A 669 -2.52 -1.16 22.75
CA VAL A 669 -2.68 -2.18 23.79
C VAL A 669 -3.82 -1.80 24.73
N PHE A 670 -4.69 -2.76 25.02
CA PHE A 670 -5.88 -2.59 25.87
C PHE A 670 -5.93 -3.66 26.96
N THR A 671 -6.43 -3.27 28.14
CA THR A 671 -6.63 -4.17 29.28
C THR A 671 -8.12 -4.43 29.51
N PRO A 672 -8.57 -5.68 29.74
CA PRO A 672 -9.99 -6.05 29.93
C PRO A 672 -10.76 -5.33 31.03
#